data_AF-R1DYP1-F1
#
_entry.id   AF-R1DYP1-F1
#
_cell.length_a   1.000
_cell.length_b   1.000
_cell.length_c   1.000
_cell.angle_alpha   90.00
_cell.angle_beta   90.00
_cell.angle_gamma   90.00
#
_symmetry.space_group_name_H-M   'P 1'
#
loop_
_entity.id
_entity.type
_entity.pdbx_description
1 polymer ?
#
loop_
_entity_poly.entity_id
_entity_poly.type
_entity_poly.pdbx_seq_one_letter_code
_entity_poly.pdbx_strand_id
1 'polypeptide(L)'
;MLAVGVCHGTAHQLAASPIEAFSLRGTQLLVKRDDRLALGSGVSGNKARKLLALEAMSPGPSLIGSFGGHQSNAMAALAAVADAHGARFLYFTKPLPRWLAAAPSGNLERALSLGMELVELADAEYASLFGAGGGVLPAVAPRPPAALLPPEALWLPQGGAAALAEPGVATLAREVREWWQPRSGRLDLVVPAGTGTTALFLARHLSQTSAVTVWAVPCVGDGDYIEAQMLALDRCTGGAVGTNRKALPRTLAMPGGAAHHFGALDGEELAMWQEAARAGLDVDLLYAPHALRVLFDTLLSHERAGEGDATTLYLHTGGLEGVESQLRRYRRAGWEAHISDSVCSAATVSAATSMIPPPSAARSASSVTAHGLRRTLATISAVAIGDWPSAVDNSLLRELVPDESGKPPQLSREVRGAHYVSVRPSVPAPAPRLVAYSSEVASSLGLSAETCESDEFLQFFAGKVPEAVPCWATSYGASFAGRYGGQRGDGRAISVGQVNGLEVQLKGAGTTPFSRRFDGRAVLRSSAMHHLGVPTTRALAVVASGDTVQRAWYDSQGRERVGLEPGAVGARVAPSFLRFGQFELFYQRDEPALLRALAEPEAPLSRLLVLLFREVCERQARLVAEWLRVGYCQGNMNSDNSALCGVTLDYGPFGFLERFDPMHCPWVGGGAEYSFGRQPQAAAINLSILSEAWADLLRAVATEEGLTRAEADEAVQQTREGARLAEKSSGAPRKLGLVSWDDDAAELWTSLFGLMATRSGPQGIDFTVFFRSLGDLTNDLPDGGDGLAAARAAAIGGAAEWPQEHLEAWREWAARYWGRVGAEARPDGERRREMAAANPKYILRNWMLAEAYEAAERGDSSAVHALHALLRSPYEEQPSADPRYAQPTPDWARGRPGLAFMS
;
A
#
# COMPACT_ATOMS: atom_id res chain seq x y z
N MET A 1 36.44 2.66 -19.73
CA MET A 1 37.41 1.54 -19.70
C MET A 1 37.72 1.21 -18.25
N LEU A 2 37.05 0.21 -17.70
CA LEU A 2 37.49 -0.49 -16.48
C LEU A 2 37.53 -1.97 -16.87
N ALA A 3 38.73 -2.52 -17.01
CA ALA A 3 38.93 -3.92 -17.29
C ALA A 3 38.60 -4.70 -16.02
N VAL A 4 37.48 -5.44 -16.02
CA VAL A 4 37.12 -6.32 -14.92
C VAL A 4 37.91 -7.61 -15.08
N GLY A 5 38.91 -7.78 -14.22
CA GLY A 5 39.63 -9.04 -14.06
C GLY A 5 38.68 -10.13 -13.57
N VAL A 6 38.70 -11.28 -14.25
CA VAL A 6 37.90 -12.45 -13.93
C VAL A 6 38.45 -13.10 -12.65
N CYS A 7 37.91 -12.73 -11.49
CA CYS A 7 38.14 -13.47 -10.25
C CYS A 7 37.47 -14.85 -10.35
N HIS A 8 38.28 -15.91 -10.39
CA HIS A 8 37.85 -17.29 -10.21
C HIS A 8 37.59 -17.52 -8.71
N GLY A 9 36.36 -17.35 -8.26
CA GLY A 9 35.95 -17.61 -6.87
C GLY A 9 34.50 -18.05 -6.82
N THR A 10 34.28 -19.29 -6.34
CA THR A 10 32.99 -19.95 -6.03
C THR A 10 31.86 -19.73 -7.04
N ALA A 11 31.74 -20.66 -8.00
CA ALA A 11 30.63 -20.70 -8.95
C ALA A 11 29.30 -20.81 -8.19
N HIS A 12 28.52 -19.73 -8.15
CA HIS A 12 27.09 -19.82 -7.91
C HIS A 12 26.51 -20.74 -9.00
N GLN A 13 26.15 -21.95 -8.60
CA GLN A 13 25.58 -22.93 -9.52
C GLN A 13 24.13 -22.49 -9.81
N LEU A 14 23.93 -21.86 -10.97
CA LEU A 14 22.58 -21.60 -11.48
C LEU A 14 21.78 -22.92 -11.51
N ALA A 15 20.51 -22.86 -11.13
CA ALA A 15 19.59 -24.00 -11.24
C ALA A 15 19.61 -24.61 -12.66
N ALA A 16 19.22 -25.88 -12.81
CA ALA A 16 19.22 -26.54 -14.12
C ALA A 16 18.22 -25.87 -15.07
N SER A 17 18.67 -25.54 -16.29
CA SER A 17 17.82 -25.02 -17.35
C SER A 17 17.70 -26.02 -18.51
N PRO A 18 16.74 -26.96 -18.43
CA PRO A 18 16.64 -28.07 -19.37
C PRO A 18 16.10 -27.64 -20.75
N ILE A 19 16.26 -28.53 -21.73
CA ILE A 19 15.54 -28.47 -23.01
C ILE A 19 14.46 -29.55 -22.98
N GLU A 20 13.21 -29.14 -23.15
CA GLU A 20 12.03 -29.99 -23.12
C GLU A 20 11.31 -29.94 -24.47
N ALA A 21 10.58 -31.00 -24.82
CA ALA A 21 9.81 -31.07 -26.07
C ALA A 21 8.32 -31.00 -25.76
N PHE A 22 7.59 -30.16 -26.49
CA PHE A 22 6.15 -29.96 -26.36
C PHE A 22 5.46 -30.13 -27.71
N SER A 23 4.24 -30.65 -27.72
CA SER A 23 3.42 -30.75 -28.94
C SER A 23 2.40 -29.62 -28.96
N LEU A 24 2.57 -28.66 -29.87
CA LEU A 24 1.70 -27.49 -30.00
C LEU A 24 1.31 -27.31 -31.47
N ARG A 25 0.01 -27.17 -31.77
CA ARG A 25 -0.53 -27.16 -33.15
C ARG A 25 -0.06 -28.32 -34.03
N GLY A 26 0.13 -29.51 -33.45
CA GLY A 26 0.64 -30.69 -34.18
C GLY A 26 2.13 -30.61 -34.56
N THR A 27 2.85 -29.59 -34.10
CA THR A 27 4.31 -29.42 -34.30
C THR A 27 5.05 -29.73 -33.01
N GLN A 28 6.15 -30.48 -33.10
CA GLN A 28 7.07 -30.69 -31.98
C GLN A 28 7.95 -29.44 -31.79
N LEU A 29 7.76 -28.75 -30.67
CA LEU A 29 8.50 -27.56 -30.29
C LEU A 29 9.51 -27.89 -29.19
N LEU A 30 10.80 -27.68 -29.46
CA LEU A 30 11.84 -27.75 -28.44
C LEU A 30 11.93 -26.42 -27.70
N VAL A 31 11.92 -26.45 -26.38
CA VAL A 31 11.93 -25.27 -25.53
C VAL A 31 13.07 -25.34 -24.52
N LYS A 32 13.96 -24.34 -24.54
CA LYS A 32 14.97 -24.13 -23.49
C LYS A 32 14.31 -23.40 -22.32
N ARG A 33 14.24 -24.06 -21.17
CA ARG A 33 13.56 -23.60 -19.95
C ARG A 33 14.42 -22.68 -19.10
N ASP A 34 14.83 -21.56 -19.68
CA ASP A 34 15.60 -20.54 -18.95
C ASP A 34 14.76 -19.86 -17.87
N ASP A 35 13.42 -19.93 -17.95
CA ASP A 35 12.46 -19.53 -16.91
C ASP A 35 12.69 -20.20 -15.54
N ARG A 36 13.25 -21.42 -15.53
CA ARG A 36 13.55 -22.17 -14.30
C ARG A 36 14.87 -21.76 -13.65
N LEU A 37 15.65 -20.87 -14.27
CA LEU A 37 16.87 -20.33 -13.66
C LEU A 37 16.50 -19.40 -12.52
N ALA A 38 17.29 -19.46 -11.44
CA ALA A 38 17.18 -18.54 -10.32
C ALA A 38 18.56 -18.16 -9.77
N LEU A 39 18.66 -16.91 -9.33
CA LEU A 39 19.74 -16.30 -8.57
C LEU A 39 19.51 -16.48 -7.07
N GLY A 40 20.56 -16.33 -6.25
CA GLY A 40 20.43 -16.35 -4.78
C GLY A 40 19.57 -15.21 -4.25
N SER A 41 19.54 -14.09 -4.96
CA SER A 41 18.69 -12.91 -4.72
C SER A 41 17.22 -13.13 -5.08
N GLY A 42 16.85 -14.33 -5.53
CA GLY A 42 15.48 -14.68 -5.93
C GLY A 42 15.02 -14.08 -7.27
N VAL A 43 15.96 -13.63 -8.09
CA VAL A 43 15.69 -13.23 -9.48
C VAL A 43 15.73 -14.46 -10.37
N SER A 44 14.74 -14.62 -11.26
CA SER A 44 14.63 -15.79 -12.13
C SER A 44 14.68 -15.47 -13.64
N GLY A 45 14.67 -16.51 -14.45
CA GLY A 45 14.51 -16.40 -15.90
C GLY A 45 15.68 -15.72 -16.62
N ASN A 46 15.37 -15.00 -17.70
CA ASN A 46 16.37 -14.21 -18.43
C ASN A 46 16.94 -13.05 -17.61
N LYS A 47 16.27 -12.62 -16.52
CA LYS A 47 16.86 -11.63 -15.60
C LYS A 47 17.98 -12.24 -14.78
N ALA A 48 17.85 -13.51 -14.37
CA ALA A 48 18.93 -14.23 -13.73
C ALA A 48 20.17 -14.28 -14.61
N ARG A 49 20.01 -14.61 -15.90
CA ARG A 49 21.11 -14.58 -16.89
C ARG A 49 21.79 -13.22 -16.96
N LYS A 50 21.02 -12.15 -17.13
CA LYS A 50 21.56 -10.79 -17.37
C LYS A 50 22.21 -10.19 -16.12
N LEU A 51 21.78 -10.58 -14.93
CA LEU A 51 22.28 -10.03 -13.66
C LEU A 51 23.24 -10.97 -12.93
N LEU A 52 23.53 -12.17 -13.45
CA LEU A 52 24.45 -13.12 -12.86
C LEU A 52 25.81 -12.49 -12.49
N ALA A 53 26.39 -11.72 -13.41
CA ALA A 53 27.68 -11.08 -13.18
C ALA A 53 27.59 -9.99 -12.12
N LEU A 54 26.44 -9.31 -11.98
CA LEU A 54 26.20 -8.32 -10.93
C LEU A 54 26.15 -8.99 -9.57
N GLU A 55 25.33 -10.04 -9.43
CA GLU A 55 25.13 -10.75 -8.18
C GLU A 55 26.43 -11.38 -7.66
N ALA A 56 27.28 -11.86 -8.57
CA ALA A 56 28.57 -12.43 -8.21
C ALA A 56 29.65 -11.37 -7.85
N MET A 57 29.35 -10.06 -7.93
CA MET A 57 30.34 -9.01 -7.63
C MET A 57 30.68 -8.97 -6.14
N SER A 58 31.98 -8.99 -5.82
CA SER A 58 32.48 -8.78 -4.45
C SER A 58 33.77 -7.94 -4.45
N PRO A 59 33.79 -6.76 -3.81
CA PRO A 59 32.63 -6.09 -3.23
C PRO A 59 31.61 -5.69 -4.31
N GLY A 60 30.32 -5.76 -3.99
CA GLY A 60 29.23 -5.29 -4.84
C GLY A 60 29.20 -3.75 -4.95
N PRO A 61 28.43 -3.19 -5.89
CA PRO A 61 28.26 -1.73 -5.99
C PRO A 61 27.53 -1.18 -4.76
N SER A 62 27.85 0.04 -4.34
CA SER A 62 27.14 0.74 -3.26
C SER A 62 25.86 1.45 -3.73
N LEU A 63 25.77 1.77 -5.04
CA LEU A 63 24.64 2.43 -5.67
C LEU A 63 24.46 1.93 -7.11
N ILE A 64 23.23 1.54 -7.43
CA ILE A 64 22.80 1.12 -8.77
C ILE A 64 21.77 2.13 -9.28
N GLY A 65 21.91 2.55 -10.54
CA GLY A 65 20.95 3.41 -11.23
C GLY A 65 20.35 2.72 -12.44
N SER A 66 19.03 2.84 -12.65
CA SER A 66 18.33 2.36 -13.85
C SER A 66 17.13 3.26 -14.17
N PHE A 67 16.50 3.05 -15.32
CA PHE A 67 15.25 3.73 -15.69
C PHE A 67 14.30 2.80 -16.45
N GLY A 68 13.03 3.17 -16.54
CA GLY A 68 12.03 2.48 -17.36
C GLY A 68 10.60 2.67 -16.88
N GLY A 69 9.72 1.75 -17.31
CA GLY A 69 8.29 1.81 -17.01
C GLY A 69 7.94 1.38 -15.58
N HIS A 70 6.81 1.89 -15.09
CA HIS A 70 6.33 1.73 -13.71
C HIS A 70 6.03 0.29 -13.26
N GLN A 71 5.92 -0.68 -14.18
CA GLN A 71 5.69 -2.11 -13.87
C GLN A 71 6.80 -3.00 -14.45
N SER A 72 8.01 -2.47 -14.63
CA SER A 72 9.09 -3.21 -15.29
C SER A 72 9.57 -4.41 -14.45
N ASN A 73 9.57 -5.62 -15.03
CA ASN A 73 10.20 -6.80 -14.40
C ASN A 73 11.70 -6.55 -14.11
N ALA A 74 12.35 -5.71 -14.92
CA ALA A 74 13.73 -5.31 -14.71
C ALA A 74 13.94 -4.51 -13.44
N MET A 75 13.00 -3.63 -13.12
CA MET A 75 13.05 -2.78 -11.92
C MET A 75 13.02 -3.65 -10.68
N ALA A 76 12.06 -4.57 -10.59
CA ALA A 76 11.96 -5.52 -9.48
C ALA A 76 13.21 -6.41 -9.37
N ALA A 77 13.72 -6.92 -10.50
CA ALA A 77 14.92 -7.76 -10.50
C ALA A 77 16.19 -7.01 -10.04
N LEU A 78 16.37 -5.75 -10.49
CA LEU A 78 17.50 -4.93 -10.05
C LEU A 78 17.38 -4.52 -8.58
N ALA A 79 16.16 -4.25 -8.09
CA ALA A 79 15.92 -3.99 -6.67
C ALA A 79 16.32 -5.18 -5.80
N ALA A 80 15.96 -6.41 -6.22
CA ALA A 80 16.31 -7.62 -5.49
C ALA A 80 17.84 -7.87 -5.45
N VAL A 81 18.54 -7.67 -6.57
CA VAL A 81 20.01 -7.79 -6.59
C VAL A 81 20.68 -6.68 -5.78
N ALA A 82 20.13 -5.45 -5.81
CA ALA A 82 20.64 -4.35 -5.00
C ALA A 82 20.50 -4.64 -3.50
N ASP A 83 19.34 -5.12 -3.07
CA ASP A 83 19.07 -5.54 -1.68
C ASP A 83 20.04 -6.64 -1.23
N ALA A 84 20.26 -7.66 -2.06
CA ALA A 84 21.22 -8.73 -1.78
C ALA A 84 22.68 -8.23 -1.58
N HIS A 85 23.05 -7.11 -2.21
CA HIS A 85 24.35 -6.47 -2.01
C HIS A 85 24.35 -5.39 -0.92
N GLY A 86 23.21 -5.07 -0.30
CA GLY A 86 23.05 -3.90 0.56
C GLY A 86 23.28 -2.57 -0.17
N ALA A 87 23.12 -2.57 -1.50
CA ALA A 87 23.30 -1.42 -2.37
C ALA A 87 22.05 -0.54 -2.37
N ARG A 88 22.22 0.78 -2.52
CA ARG A 88 21.10 1.67 -2.86
C ARG A 88 20.68 1.45 -4.31
N PHE A 89 19.38 1.55 -4.59
CA PHE A 89 18.88 1.43 -5.96
C PHE A 89 18.00 2.62 -6.34
N LEU A 90 18.47 3.41 -7.31
CA LEU A 90 17.78 4.59 -7.82
C LEU A 90 17.13 4.28 -9.18
N TYR A 91 15.81 4.47 -9.30
CA TYR A 91 15.06 4.13 -10.51
C TYR A 91 14.31 5.33 -11.10
N PHE A 92 14.69 5.75 -12.30
CA PHE A 92 14.02 6.85 -13.00
C PHE A 92 12.83 6.36 -13.84
N THR A 93 11.67 7.00 -13.69
CA THR A 93 10.47 6.66 -14.45
C THR A 93 9.70 7.92 -14.85
N LYS A 94 8.71 7.77 -15.73
CA LYS A 94 7.71 8.81 -16.02
C LYS A 94 6.81 8.99 -14.81
N PRO A 95 6.00 10.08 -14.71
CA PRO A 95 5.09 10.24 -13.59
C PRO A 95 4.19 9.02 -13.47
N LEU A 96 4.10 8.47 -12.26
CA LEU A 96 3.24 7.33 -11.99
C LEU A 96 1.79 7.73 -12.29
N PRO A 97 1.01 6.86 -12.94
CA PRO A 97 -0.43 7.03 -12.96
C PRO A 97 -0.94 7.18 -11.52
N ARG A 98 -1.85 8.13 -11.27
CA ARG A 98 -2.33 8.47 -9.91
C ARG A 98 -2.79 7.22 -9.12
N TRP A 99 -3.43 6.26 -9.79
CA TRP A 99 -3.86 5.00 -9.17
C TRP A 99 -2.68 4.14 -8.68
N LEU A 100 -1.59 4.10 -9.44
CA LEU A 100 -0.42 3.30 -9.13
C LEU A 100 0.49 4.00 -8.11
N ALA A 101 0.46 5.33 -8.05
CA ALA A 101 1.09 6.11 -6.98
C ALA A 101 0.35 5.95 -5.65
N ALA A 102 -0.99 5.96 -5.66
CA ALA A 102 -1.82 5.84 -4.45
C ALA A 102 -1.80 4.43 -3.85
N ALA A 103 -1.74 3.40 -4.69
CA ALA A 103 -1.65 2.01 -4.29
C ALA A 103 -0.63 1.29 -5.19
N PRO A 104 0.68 1.37 -4.84
CA PRO A 104 1.68 0.57 -5.52
C PRO A 104 1.26 -0.90 -5.52
N SER A 105 1.41 -1.57 -6.65
CA SER A 105 1.09 -2.99 -6.79
C SER A 105 2.06 -3.68 -7.74
N GLY A 106 2.11 -5.01 -7.69
CA GLY A 106 2.92 -5.81 -8.61
C GLY A 106 4.42 -5.52 -8.49
N ASN A 107 5.08 -5.33 -9.63
CA ASN A 107 6.53 -5.09 -9.66
C ASN A 107 6.94 -3.80 -8.96
N LEU A 108 6.09 -2.77 -8.99
CA LEU A 108 6.38 -1.50 -8.32
C LEU A 108 6.40 -1.66 -6.81
N GLU A 109 5.36 -2.27 -6.26
CA GLU A 109 5.25 -2.55 -4.82
C GLU A 109 6.43 -3.39 -4.34
N ARG A 110 6.77 -4.46 -5.08
CA ARG A 110 7.92 -5.30 -4.75
C ARG A 110 9.24 -4.53 -4.78
N ALA A 111 9.47 -3.72 -5.81
CA ALA A 111 10.72 -2.96 -5.90
C ALA A 111 10.83 -1.95 -4.75
N LEU A 112 9.73 -1.26 -4.42
CA LEU A 112 9.66 -0.32 -3.29
C LEU A 112 9.87 -1.02 -1.94
N SER A 113 9.31 -2.22 -1.74
CA SER A 113 9.48 -2.98 -0.50
C SER A 113 10.92 -3.49 -0.31
N LEU A 114 11.68 -3.64 -1.40
CA LEU A 114 13.11 -3.94 -1.42
C LEU A 114 14.00 -2.68 -1.31
N GLY A 115 13.43 -1.53 -0.94
CA GLY A 115 14.19 -0.30 -0.70
C GLY A 115 14.61 0.46 -1.95
N MET A 116 13.96 0.23 -3.11
CA MET A 116 14.15 1.05 -4.29
C MET A 116 13.74 2.52 -4.04
N GLU A 117 14.60 3.44 -4.44
CA GLU A 117 14.35 4.87 -4.49
C GLU A 117 13.79 5.25 -5.88
N LEU A 118 12.51 5.58 -5.96
CA LEU A 118 11.85 5.93 -7.21
C LEU A 118 12.02 7.41 -7.55
N VAL A 119 12.33 7.73 -8.81
CA VAL A 119 12.52 9.10 -9.35
C VAL A 119 11.56 9.37 -10.51
N GLU A 120 10.50 10.14 -10.29
CA GLU A 120 9.52 10.46 -11.34
C GLU A 120 9.88 11.73 -12.11
N LEU A 121 10.33 11.60 -13.36
CA LEU A 121 10.63 12.73 -14.24
C LEU A 121 9.39 13.12 -15.05
N ALA A 122 9.13 14.43 -15.19
CA ALA A 122 8.09 14.92 -16.10
C ALA A 122 8.33 14.41 -17.53
N ASP A 123 7.28 14.19 -18.31
CA ASP A 123 7.40 13.55 -19.63
C ASP A 123 8.45 14.19 -20.55
N ALA A 124 8.53 15.53 -20.55
CA ALA A 124 9.54 16.26 -21.33
C ALA A 124 10.96 16.07 -20.81
N GLU A 125 11.15 16.02 -19.48
CA GLU A 125 12.46 15.78 -18.84
C GLU A 125 12.89 14.32 -19.01
N TYR A 126 11.97 13.37 -18.82
CA TYR A 126 12.18 11.96 -19.11
C TYR A 126 12.53 11.75 -20.58
N ALA A 127 11.82 12.41 -21.50
CA ALA A 127 12.11 12.37 -22.93
C ALA A 127 13.45 13.05 -23.28
N SER A 128 13.83 14.13 -22.60
CA SER A 128 15.13 14.77 -22.83
C SER A 128 16.30 13.95 -22.29
N LEU A 129 16.15 13.33 -21.12
CA LEU A 129 17.22 12.53 -20.48
C LEU A 129 17.33 11.14 -21.10
N PHE A 130 16.22 10.55 -21.50
CA PHE A 130 16.15 9.17 -21.95
C PHE A 130 15.48 8.99 -23.31
N GLY A 131 15.33 10.05 -24.11
CA GLY A 131 14.94 10.02 -25.53
C GLY A 131 13.54 9.49 -25.87
N ALA A 132 12.62 9.38 -24.91
CA ALA A 132 11.33 8.69 -25.06
C ALA A 132 10.18 9.53 -25.66
N GLY A 133 10.47 10.47 -26.56
CA GLY A 133 9.45 11.20 -27.32
C GLY A 133 8.95 10.36 -28.50
N GLY A 134 7.74 9.81 -28.41
CA GLY A 134 7.12 9.04 -29.51
C GLY A 134 7.21 7.51 -29.42
N GLY A 135 7.52 6.93 -28.26
CA GLY A 135 7.45 5.48 -28.04
C GLY A 135 8.69 4.67 -28.47
N VAL A 136 9.69 5.32 -29.08
CA VAL A 136 10.98 4.70 -29.41
C VAL A 136 12.04 5.17 -28.40
N LEU A 137 12.55 4.26 -27.59
CA LEU A 137 13.66 4.54 -26.68
C LEU A 137 14.98 4.74 -27.46
N PRO A 138 15.85 5.68 -27.09
CA PRO A 138 17.13 5.89 -27.74
C PRO A 138 18.03 4.69 -27.48
N ALA A 139 18.87 4.42 -28.46
CA ALA A 139 19.59 3.18 -28.60
C ALA A 139 20.73 3.03 -27.54
N VAL A 140 21.15 4.12 -26.90
CA VAL A 140 21.96 4.13 -25.68
C VAL A 140 21.28 5.09 -24.72
N ALA A 141 20.77 4.61 -23.60
CA ALA A 141 20.21 5.52 -22.61
C ALA A 141 21.34 6.38 -22.02
N PRO A 142 21.27 7.72 -22.14
CA PRO A 142 22.25 8.59 -21.52
C PRO A 142 22.33 8.28 -20.03
N ARG A 143 23.56 8.18 -19.51
CA ARG A 143 23.73 8.24 -18.06
C ARG A 143 23.17 9.60 -17.60
N PRO A 144 22.35 9.64 -16.55
CA PRO A 144 21.90 10.90 -15.98
C PRO A 144 23.12 11.78 -15.62
N PRO A 145 23.00 13.11 -15.64
CA PRO A 145 24.04 14.00 -15.14
C PRO A 145 24.50 13.62 -13.74
N ALA A 146 25.76 13.92 -13.38
CA ALA A 146 26.33 13.60 -12.08
C ALA A 146 25.51 14.12 -10.89
N ALA A 147 24.75 15.21 -11.11
CA ALA A 147 23.82 15.74 -10.13
C ALA A 147 22.66 14.78 -9.80
N LEU A 148 22.19 13.96 -10.74
CA LEU A 148 21.11 13.00 -10.53
C LEU A 148 21.63 11.60 -10.19
N LEU A 149 22.80 11.22 -10.72
CA LEU A 149 23.43 9.93 -10.47
C LEU A 149 24.94 10.10 -10.35
N PRO A 150 25.54 9.97 -9.15
CA PRO A 150 26.97 10.16 -8.92
C PRO A 150 27.83 9.30 -9.85
N PRO A 151 29.00 9.76 -10.33
CA PRO A 151 29.83 9.03 -11.30
C PRO A 151 30.20 7.59 -10.91
N GLU A 152 30.33 7.32 -9.61
CA GLU A 152 30.67 6.03 -9.02
C GLU A 152 29.53 5.00 -9.06
N ALA A 153 28.29 5.44 -9.29
CA ALA A 153 27.14 4.53 -9.34
C ALA A 153 27.21 3.62 -10.58
N LEU A 154 26.78 2.36 -10.41
CA LEU A 154 26.64 1.43 -11.53
C LEU A 154 25.37 1.77 -12.33
N TRP A 155 25.52 2.15 -13.60
CA TRP A 155 24.39 2.48 -14.48
C TRP A 155 23.99 1.28 -15.33
N LEU A 156 22.76 0.80 -15.17
CA LEU A 156 22.20 -0.37 -15.86
C LEU A 156 20.90 0.00 -16.57
N PRO A 157 20.96 0.42 -17.85
CA PRO A 157 19.77 0.84 -18.57
C PRO A 157 18.85 -0.34 -18.94
N GLN A 158 17.54 -0.06 -19.01
CA GLN A 158 16.51 -0.90 -19.64
C GLN A 158 16.65 -2.42 -19.42
N GLY A 159 16.64 -2.84 -18.16
CA GLY A 159 16.63 -4.26 -17.84
C GLY A 159 17.90 -5.03 -18.16
N GLY A 160 19.03 -4.36 -17.90
CA GLY A 160 20.37 -4.93 -18.00
C GLY A 160 20.89 -4.93 -19.43
N ALA A 161 20.45 -3.97 -20.26
CA ALA A 161 21.00 -3.75 -21.60
C ALA A 161 22.41 -3.13 -21.50
N ALA A 162 23.35 -3.91 -20.96
CA ALA A 162 24.71 -3.50 -20.63
C ALA A 162 25.68 -4.64 -20.89
N ALA A 163 26.98 -4.32 -20.96
CA ALA A 163 28.06 -5.31 -21.08
C ALA A 163 28.00 -6.37 -19.97
N LEU A 164 27.50 -6.00 -18.79
CA LEU A 164 27.38 -6.89 -17.64
C LEU A 164 26.49 -8.12 -17.88
N ALA A 165 25.59 -8.07 -18.86
CA ALA A 165 24.76 -9.23 -19.23
C ALA A 165 25.51 -10.28 -20.06
N GLU A 166 26.62 -9.92 -20.71
CA GLU A 166 27.35 -10.80 -21.63
C GLU A 166 27.85 -12.10 -20.98
N PRO A 167 28.45 -12.11 -19.77
CA PRO A 167 28.94 -13.35 -19.15
C PRO A 167 27.85 -14.42 -18.92
N GLY A 168 26.66 -14.01 -18.49
CA GLY A 168 25.54 -14.93 -18.29
C GLY A 168 25.00 -15.46 -19.61
N VAL A 169 24.95 -14.63 -20.65
CA VAL A 169 24.54 -15.05 -22.01
C VAL A 169 25.61 -15.92 -22.68
N ALA A 170 26.90 -15.69 -22.42
CA ALA A 170 27.99 -16.56 -22.86
C ALA A 170 27.85 -17.98 -22.28
N THR A 171 27.38 -18.08 -21.04
CA THR A 171 27.06 -19.37 -20.41
C THR A 171 25.90 -20.06 -21.12
N LEU A 172 24.82 -19.32 -21.45
CA LEU A 172 23.73 -19.87 -22.26
C LEU A 172 24.20 -20.33 -23.65
N ALA A 173 25.05 -19.55 -24.32
CA ALA A 173 25.60 -19.92 -25.63
C ALA A 173 26.40 -21.23 -25.56
N ARG A 174 27.17 -21.43 -24.48
CA ARG A 174 27.90 -22.67 -24.23
C ARG A 174 26.96 -23.84 -24.01
N GLU A 175 25.92 -23.70 -23.18
CA GLU A 175 24.91 -24.74 -22.97
C GLU A 175 24.22 -25.16 -24.29
N VAL A 176 23.84 -24.17 -25.12
CA VAL A 176 23.23 -24.43 -26.43
C VAL A 176 24.21 -25.15 -27.35
N ARG A 177 25.49 -24.72 -27.37
CA ARG A 177 26.53 -25.36 -28.19
C ARG A 177 26.78 -26.81 -27.77
N GLU A 178 26.93 -27.07 -26.47
CA GLU A 178 27.14 -28.40 -25.91
C GLU A 178 25.96 -29.32 -26.22
N TRP A 179 24.73 -28.81 -26.11
CA TRP A 179 23.55 -29.56 -26.49
C TRP A 179 23.47 -29.79 -28.00
N TRP A 180 23.86 -28.83 -28.84
CA TRP A 180 23.76 -28.97 -30.30
C TRP A 180 24.89 -29.80 -30.92
N GLN A 181 26.08 -29.81 -30.34
CA GLN A 181 27.28 -30.46 -30.87
C GLN A 181 27.10 -31.92 -31.34
N PRO A 182 26.36 -32.82 -30.65
CA PRO A 182 26.15 -34.20 -31.12
C PRO A 182 25.11 -34.35 -32.24
N ARG A 183 24.49 -33.27 -32.73
CA ARG A 183 23.40 -33.29 -33.72
C ARG A 183 23.88 -32.80 -35.09
N SER A 184 23.21 -33.26 -36.15
CA SER A 184 23.43 -32.81 -37.53
C SER A 184 22.35 -31.81 -37.97
N GLY A 185 22.62 -31.03 -39.01
CA GLY A 185 21.66 -30.10 -39.61
C GLY A 185 21.85 -28.66 -39.14
N ARG A 186 20.81 -27.82 -39.30
CA ARG A 186 20.79 -26.41 -38.89
C ARG A 186 19.98 -26.24 -37.61
N LEU A 187 20.41 -25.36 -36.70
CA LEU A 187 19.65 -24.94 -35.53
C LEU A 187 19.15 -23.51 -35.72
N ASP A 188 17.84 -23.32 -35.67
CA ASP A 188 17.20 -22.02 -35.59
C ASP A 188 16.83 -21.74 -34.11
N LEU A 189 17.66 -20.93 -33.44
CA LEU A 189 17.49 -20.52 -32.04
C LEU A 189 16.65 -19.25 -31.96
N VAL A 190 15.43 -19.38 -31.44
CA VAL A 190 14.43 -18.30 -31.44
C VAL A 190 14.34 -17.65 -30.06
N VAL A 191 14.51 -16.33 -30.02
CA VAL A 191 14.68 -15.56 -28.78
C VAL A 191 13.66 -14.41 -28.74
N PRO A 192 12.70 -14.41 -27.80
CA PRO A 192 11.86 -13.25 -27.52
C PRO A 192 12.71 -12.03 -27.14
N ALA A 193 12.48 -10.89 -27.79
CA ALA A 193 13.37 -9.73 -27.71
C ALA A 193 12.62 -8.42 -27.46
N GLY A 194 12.88 -7.79 -26.31
CA GLY A 194 12.48 -6.40 -26.04
C GLY A 194 13.58 -5.39 -26.33
N THR A 195 14.78 -5.59 -25.76
CA THR A 195 15.99 -4.78 -26.04
C THR A 195 17.00 -5.47 -26.94
N GLY A 196 16.75 -6.73 -27.29
CA GLY A 196 17.65 -7.55 -28.11
C GLY A 196 18.96 -7.98 -27.43
N THR A 197 19.20 -7.64 -26.16
CA THR A 197 20.45 -7.95 -25.43
C THR A 197 20.84 -9.43 -25.48
N THR A 198 19.89 -10.33 -25.19
CA THR A 198 20.15 -11.77 -25.17
C THR A 198 20.42 -12.29 -26.59
N ALA A 199 19.62 -11.86 -27.57
CA ALA A 199 19.79 -12.27 -28.97
C ALA A 199 21.14 -11.80 -29.55
N LEU A 200 21.54 -10.55 -29.27
CA LEU A 200 22.81 -9.99 -29.72
C LEU A 200 24.02 -10.77 -29.16
N PHE A 201 24.09 -10.95 -27.84
CA PHE A 201 25.22 -11.65 -27.23
C PHE A 201 25.23 -13.15 -27.58
N LEU A 202 24.05 -13.79 -27.70
CA LEU A 202 23.98 -15.16 -28.22
C LEU A 202 24.55 -15.26 -29.63
N ALA A 203 24.15 -14.38 -30.54
CA ALA A 203 24.67 -14.36 -31.90
C ALA A 203 26.19 -14.13 -31.92
N ARG A 204 26.69 -13.22 -31.08
CA ARG A 204 28.13 -12.95 -30.92
C ARG A 204 28.88 -14.22 -30.51
N HIS A 205 28.43 -14.92 -29.48
CA HIS A 205 29.10 -16.12 -28.97
C HIS A 205 28.87 -17.38 -29.81
N LEU A 206 27.79 -17.44 -30.61
CA LEU A 206 27.47 -18.58 -31.48
C LEU A 206 27.94 -18.38 -32.93
N SER A 207 28.44 -17.20 -33.29
CA SER A 207 28.90 -16.85 -34.64
C SER A 207 29.92 -17.82 -35.27
N GLN A 208 30.74 -18.48 -34.44
CA GLN A 208 31.73 -19.46 -34.89
C GLN A 208 31.16 -20.88 -35.08
N THR A 209 29.90 -21.11 -34.69
CA THR A 209 29.22 -22.40 -34.85
C THR A 209 28.45 -22.37 -36.17
N SER A 210 29.02 -22.95 -37.23
CA SER A 210 28.59 -22.84 -38.64
C SER A 210 27.20 -23.41 -38.98
N ALA A 211 26.41 -23.76 -37.98
CA ALA A 211 25.08 -24.37 -38.12
C ALA A 211 23.99 -23.71 -37.26
N VAL A 212 24.30 -22.66 -36.49
CA VAL A 212 23.32 -22.01 -35.59
C VAL A 212 22.93 -20.62 -36.09
N THR A 213 21.64 -20.40 -36.32
CA THR A 213 21.06 -19.09 -36.62
C THR A 213 20.29 -18.60 -35.40
N VAL A 214 20.61 -17.39 -34.92
CA VAL A 214 19.85 -16.74 -33.85
C VAL A 214 18.80 -15.83 -34.47
N TRP A 215 17.54 -16.06 -34.11
CA TRP A 215 16.38 -15.29 -34.53
C TRP A 215 15.82 -14.49 -33.34
N ALA A 216 15.77 -13.17 -33.48
CA ALA A 216 15.11 -12.27 -32.54
C ALA A 216 13.62 -12.13 -32.91
N VAL A 217 12.74 -12.27 -31.93
CA VAL A 217 11.30 -11.98 -32.09
C VAL A 217 11.00 -10.62 -31.47
N PRO A 218 10.57 -9.60 -32.24
CA PRO A 218 10.25 -8.29 -31.69
C PRO A 218 9.01 -8.37 -30.79
N CYS A 219 9.21 -8.36 -29.48
CA CYS A 219 8.12 -8.29 -28.50
C CYS A 219 7.89 -6.86 -27.98
N VAL A 220 8.57 -5.88 -28.56
CA VAL A 220 8.38 -4.45 -28.34
C VAL A 220 8.71 -3.78 -29.67
N GLY A 221 7.81 -2.95 -30.18
CA GLY A 221 8.00 -2.27 -31.47
C GLY A 221 7.98 -3.25 -32.64
N ASP A 222 8.76 -2.95 -33.67
CA ASP A 222 8.90 -3.74 -34.90
C ASP A 222 10.35 -4.22 -35.10
N GLY A 223 10.64 -4.75 -36.29
CA GLY A 223 11.98 -5.21 -36.64
C GLY A 223 13.03 -4.10 -36.67
N ASP A 224 12.67 -2.91 -37.17
CA ASP A 224 13.57 -1.76 -37.20
C ASP A 224 13.92 -1.28 -35.78
N TYR A 225 12.94 -1.28 -34.87
CA TYR A 225 13.16 -0.96 -33.46
C TYR A 225 14.17 -1.91 -32.81
N ILE A 226 13.99 -3.23 -32.95
CA ILE A 226 14.86 -4.19 -32.26
C ILE A 226 16.28 -4.18 -32.85
N GLU A 227 16.42 -4.00 -34.17
CA GLU A 227 17.72 -3.84 -34.81
C GLU A 227 18.45 -2.58 -34.32
N ALA A 228 17.73 -1.46 -34.20
CA ALA A 228 18.29 -0.21 -33.69
C ALA A 228 18.82 -0.38 -32.24
N GLN A 229 18.07 -1.08 -31.38
CA GLN A 229 18.48 -1.38 -30.01
C GLN A 229 19.76 -2.24 -29.98
N MET A 230 19.80 -3.31 -30.77
CA MET A 230 20.96 -4.21 -30.81
C MET A 230 22.22 -3.53 -31.36
N LEU A 231 22.10 -2.71 -32.41
CA LEU A 231 23.24 -1.96 -32.96
C LEU A 231 23.88 -1.04 -31.94
N ALA A 232 23.07 -0.42 -31.09
CA ALA A 232 23.59 0.53 -30.13
C ALA A 232 24.15 -0.14 -28.88
N LEU A 233 23.54 -1.23 -28.43
CA LEU A 233 24.16 -2.09 -27.44
C LEU A 233 25.51 -2.63 -27.93
N ASP A 234 25.62 -3.04 -29.20
CA ASP A 234 26.88 -3.51 -29.79
C ASP A 234 27.97 -2.43 -29.72
N ARG A 235 27.66 -1.20 -30.13
CA ARG A 235 28.59 -0.05 -30.04
C ARG A 235 29.10 0.22 -28.63
N CYS A 236 28.24 0.09 -27.61
CA CYS A 236 28.61 0.36 -26.22
C CYS A 236 29.35 -0.79 -25.53
N THR A 237 29.32 -1.98 -26.11
CA THR A 237 29.89 -3.20 -25.52
C THR A 237 31.13 -3.69 -26.27
N GLY A 238 31.73 -2.81 -27.07
CA GLY A 238 32.96 -3.09 -27.81
C GLY A 238 32.78 -4.05 -28.99
N GLY A 239 31.55 -4.15 -29.53
CA GLY A 239 31.18 -5.13 -30.52
C GLY A 239 31.70 -4.88 -31.95
N ALA A 240 31.75 -5.97 -32.71
CA ALA A 240 32.33 -6.07 -34.05
C ALA A 240 31.33 -5.79 -35.21
N VAL A 241 30.05 -5.51 -34.91
CA VAL A 241 28.99 -5.28 -35.92
C VAL A 241 29.19 -3.93 -36.61
N GLY A 242 29.67 -2.91 -35.87
CA GLY A 242 29.94 -1.57 -36.41
C GLY A 242 28.68 -0.93 -37.01
N THR A 243 28.72 -0.60 -38.31
CA THR A 243 27.57 -0.12 -39.10
C THR A 243 26.92 -1.21 -39.95
N ASN A 244 27.43 -2.44 -39.93
CA ASN A 244 26.98 -3.53 -40.79
C ASN A 244 25.79 -4.28 -40.18
N ARG A 245 24.56 -3.83 -40.51
CA ARG A 245 23.30 -4.46 -40.06
C ARG A 245 23.23 -5.98 -40.34
N LYS A 246 23.94 -6.49 -41.36
CA LYS A 246 23.94 -7.92 -41.71
C LYS A 246 24.64 -8.81 -40.68
N ALA A 247 25.39 -8.23 -39.73
CA ALA A 247 26.04 -8.96 -38.65
C ALA A 247 25.21 -9.02 -37.36
N LEU A 248 24.00 -8.43 -37.34
CA LEU A 248 23.03 -8.63 -36.26
C LEU A 248 22.39 -10.03 -36.34
N PRO A 249 21.85 -10.55 -35.22
CA PRO A 249 20.91 -11.68 -35.29
C PRO A 249 19.76 -11.32 -36.24
N ARG A 250 19.22 -12.34 -36.92
CA ARG A 250 18.10 -12.15 -37.85
C ARG A 250 16.83 -11.83 -37.05
N THR A 251 15.95 -11.02 -37.60
CA THR A 251 14.68 -10.68 -36.97
C THR A 251 13.53 -11.38 -37.68
N LEU A 252 12.60 -11.98 -36.94
CA LEU A 252 11.37 -12.53 -37.54
C LEU A 252 10.42 -11.42 -37.96
N ALA A 253 9.81 -11.61 -39.13
CA ALA A 253 8.85 -10.66 -39.67
C ALA A 253 7.56 -10.68 -38.81
N MET A 254 7.06 -9.49 -38.47
CA MET A 254 5.82 -9.35 -37.71
C MET A 254 4.61 -9.64 -38.61
N PRO A 255 3.64 -10.46 -38.16
CA PRO A 255 2.38 -10.65 -38.87
C PRO A 255 1.68 -9.30 -39.11
N GLY A 256 1.36 -9.00 -40.37
CA GLY A 256 0.71 -7.73 -40.75
C GLY A 256 1.60 -6.48 -40.74
N GLY A 257 2.90 -6.60 -40.41
CA GLY A 257 3.88 -5.50 -40.48
C GLY A 257 3.70 -4.37 -39.44
N ALA A 258 2.77 -4.50 -38.49
CA ALA A 258 2.53 -3.51 -37.46
C ALA A 258 3.48 -3.67 -36.26
N ALA A 259 3.85 -2.55 -35.64
CA ALA A 259 4.63 -2.55 -34.40
C ALA A 259 3.82 -3.14 -33.23
N HIS A 260 4.43 -4.02 -32.45
CA HIS A 260 3.79 -4.61 -31.28
C HIS A 260 3.93 -3.71 -30.06
N HIS A 261 2.79 -3.37 -29.45
CA HIS A 261 2.76 -2.61 -28.20
C HIS A 261 2.95 -3.55 -27.01
N PHE A 262 4.02 -3.34 -26.26
CA PHE A 262 4.37 -4.18 -25.12
C PHE A 262 3.22 -4.29 -24.10
N GLY A 263 2.79 -5.53 -23.83
CA GLY A 263 1.72 -5.81 -22.88
C GLY A 263 0.35 -5.30 -23.34
N ALA A 264 0.13 -5.17 -24.66
CA ALA A 264 -1.20 -5.01 -25.23
C ALA A 264 -2.10 -6.20 -24.85
N LEU A 265 -3.42 -5.98 -24.81
CA LEU A 265 -4.39 -7.04 -24.59
C LEU A 265 -4.90 -7.51 -25.94
N ASP A 266 -4.57 -8.75 -26.29
CA ASP A 266 -4.89 -9.37 -27.59
C ASP A 266 -5.53 -10.74 -27.39
N GLY A 267 -6.55 -11.02 -28.21
CA GLY A 267 -7.45 -12.19 -28.18
C GLY A 267 -6.73 -13.47 -28.53
N GLU A 268 -5.93 -13.37 -29.58
CA GLU A 268 -5.17 -14.46 -30.12
C GLU A 268 -3.97 -14.77 -29.23
N GLU A 269 -3.36 -13.76 -28.61
CA GLU A 269 -2.30 -13.95 -27.62
C GLU A 269 -2.83 -14.64 -26.36
N LEU A 270 -4.02 -14.24 -25.87
CA LEU A 270 -4.66 -14.95 -24.75
C LEU A 270 -5.00 -16.40 -25.13
N ALA A 271 -5.52 -16.62 -26.33
CA ALA A 271 -5.83 -17.95 -26.83
C ALA A 271 -4.55 -18.82 -26.97
N MET A 272 -3.47 -18.24 -27.47
CA MET A 272 -2.17 -18.91 -27.63
C MET A 272 -1.57 -19.30 -26.27
N TRP A 273 -1.68 -18.43 -25.27
CA TRP A 273 -1.28 -18.74 -23.89
C TRP A 273 -2.05 -19.94 -23.33
N GLN A 274 -3.38 -19.95 -23.49
CA GLN A 274 -4.21 -21.08 -23.05
C GLN A 274 -3.94 -22.36 -23.83
N GLU A 275 -3.56 -22.26 -25.10
CA GLU A 275 -3.17 -23.38 -25.95
C GLU A 275 -1.85 -24.00 -25.46
N ALA A 276 -0.83 -23.17 -25.20
CA ALA A 276 0.45 -23.60 -24.65
C ALA A 276 0.27 -24.28 -23.28
N ALA A 277 -0.53 -23.69 -22.39
CA ALA A 277 -0.82 -24.28 -21.08
C ALA A 277 -1.51 -25.65 -21.18
N ARG A 278 -2.46 -25.82 -22.11
CA ARG A 278 -3.12 -27.12 -22.39
C ARG A 278 -2.15 -28.17 -22.96
N ALA A 279 -1.10 -27.73 -23.65
CA ALA A 279 -0.01 -28.58 -24.12
C ALA A 279 1.03 -28.90 -23.03
N GLY A 280 0.83 -28.44 -21.79
CA GLY A 280 1.76 -28.62 -20.67
C GLY A 280 2.95 -27.66 -20.69
N LEU A 281 2.96 -26.68 -21.60
CA LEU A 281 3.97 -25.64 -21.70
C LEU A 281 3.53 -24.40 -20.91
N ASP A 282 3.94 -24.35 -19.64
CA ASP A 282 3.71 -23.18 -18.78
C ASP A 282 4.62 -22.03 -19.20
N VAL A 283 4.01 -20.90 -19.59
CA VAL A 283 4.71 -19.72 -20.11
C VAL A 283 4.14 -18.42 -19.56
N ASP A 284 4.98 -17.40 -19.46
CA ASP A 284 4.57 -16.06 -19.09
C ASP A 284 3.52 -15.47 -20.07
N LEU A 285 2.57 -14.69 -19.58
CA LEU A 285 1.50 -14.08 -20.38
C LEU A 285 1.91 -12.73 -21.03
N LEU A 286 3.19 -12.37 -20.98
CA LEU A 286 3.66 -11.02 -21.36
C LEU A 286 4.48 -11.01 -22.65
N TYR A 287 5.37 -11.98 -22.83
CA TYR A 287 6.26 -12.12 -24.00
C TYR A 287 5.94 -13.37 -24.80
N ALA A 288 5.72 -14.49 -24.11
CA ALA A 288 5.68 -15.80 -24.76
C ALA A 288 4.54 -16.00 -25.76
N PRO A 289 3.29 -15.56 -25.53
CA PRO A 289 2.19 -15.87 -26.45
C PRO A 289 2.37 -15.14 -27.78
N HIS A 290 2.79 -13.87 -27.71
CA HIS A 290 3.18 -13.10 -28.89
C HIS A 290 4.33 -13.77 -29.64
N ALA A 291 5.41 -14.12 -28.93
CA ALA A 291 6.59 -14.69 -29.57
C ALA A 291 6.31 -16.05 -30.22
N LEU A 292 5.49 -16.88 -29.57
CA LEU A 292 5.05 -18.16 -30.12
C LEU A 292 4.14 -17.95 -31.33
N ARG A 293 3.22 -16.98 -31.31
CA ARG A 293 2.39 -16.65 -32.49
C ARG A 293 3.26 -16.30 -33.70
N VAL A 294 4.18 -15.34 -33.53
CA VAL A 294 5.12 -14.96 -34.60
C VAL A 294 5.95 -16.15 -35.07
N LEU A 295 6.41 -17.01 -34.16
CA LEU A 295 7.14 -18.22 -34.50
C LEU A 295 6.31 -19.19 -35.38
N PHE A 296 5.06 -19.44 -35.01
CA PHE A 296 4.16 -20.32 -35.77
C PHE A 296 3.77 -19.75 -37.14
N ASP A 297 3.58 -18.44 -37.22
CA ASP A 297 3.20 -17.76 -38.46
C ASP A 297 4.38 -17.60 -39.43
N THR A 298 5.63 -17.81 -38.96
CA THR A 298 6.85 -17.62 -39.76
C THR A 298 7.65 -18.92 -39.91
N LEU A 299 8.56 -19.23 -38.99
CA LEU A 299 9.50 -20.34 -39.12
C LEU A 299 8.81 -21.71 -39.13
N LEU A 300 7.69 -21.86 -38.43
CA LEU A 300 6.96 -23.12 -38.35
C LEU A 300 5.75 -23.18 -39.29
N SER A 301 5.57 -22.21 -40.20
CA SER A 301 4.48 -22.28 -41.18
C SER A 301 4.72 -23.38 -42.23
N HIS A 302 3.64 -24.00 -42.70
CA HIS A 302 3.70 -25.13 -43.64
C HIS A 302 4.43 -24.83 -44.96
N GLU A 303 4.56 -23.55 -45.35
CA GLU A 303 5.20 -23.14 -46.61
C GLU A 303 6.74 -23.30 -46.60
N ARG A 304 7.35 -23.45 -45.42
CA ARG A 304 8.81 -23.68 -45.28
C ARG A 304 9.24 -25.13 -45.15
N ALA A 305 8.29 -26.08 -45.19
CA ALA A 305 8.54 -27.53 -45.07
C ALA A 305 9.42 -28.13 -46.19
N GLY A 306 9.95 -27.32 -47.12
CA GLY A 306 10.89 -27.72 -48.17
C GLY A 306 12.35 -27.27 -47.97
N GLU A 307 12.69 -26.45 -46.96
CA GLU A 307 14.06 -25.94 -46.72
C GLU A 307 14.87 -26.76 -45.70
N GLY A 308 15.04 -28.08 -45.93
CA GLY A 308 16.03 -28.91 -45.23
C GLY A 308 15.84 -29.14 -43.71
N ASP A 309 16.71 -29.99 -43.14
CA ASP A 309 16.68 -30.49 -41.75
C ASP A 309 17.09 -29.41 -40.72
N ALA A 310 16.20 -28.45 -40.48
CA ALA A 310 16.39 -27.37 -39.50
C ALA A 310 15.62 -27.66 -38.20
N THR A 311 16.34 -27.81 -37.09
CA THR A 311 15.77 -27.92 -35.75
C THR A 311 15.47 -26.53 -35.20
N THR A 312 14.25 -26.30 -34.72
CA THR A 312 13.88 -25.04 -34.05
C THR A 312 13.95 -25.21 -32.53
N LEU A 313 14.69 -24.33 -31.86
CA LEU A 313 14.76 -24.26 -30.40
C LEU A 313 14.25 -22.90 -29.93
N TYR A 314 13.13 -22.88 -29.21
CA TYR A 314 12.56 -21.68 -28.61
C TYR A 314 13.16 -21.45 -27.22
N LEU A 315 13.73 -20.26 -26.98
CA LEU A 315 14.23 -19.88 -25.67
C LEU A 315 13.09 -19.25 -24.84
N HIS A 316 12.58 -19.99 -23.86
CA HIS A 316 11.63 -19.43 -22.92
C HIS A 316 12.38 -18.59 -21.87
N THR A 317 12.24 -17.27 -21.99
CA THR A 317 13.01 -16.28 -21.21
C THR A 317 12.24 -15.72 -20.00
N GLY A 318 10.98 -16.14 -19.80
CA GLY A 318 10.02 -15.57 -18.86
C GLY A 318 10.30 -15.89 -17.39
N GLY A 319 9.46 -15.32 -16.50
CA GLY A 319 9.38 -15.65 -15.07
C GLY A 319 7.90 -15.58 -14.66
N LEU A 320 7.46 -16.51 -13.81
CA LEU A 320 6.03 -16.78 -13.53
C LEU A 320 5.27 -15.60 -12.89
N GLU A 321 5.97 -14.63 -12.33
CA GLU A 321 5.39 -13.47 -11.62
C GLU A 321 4.60 -12.51 -12.54
N GLY A 322 4.87 -12.52 -13.85
CA GLY A 322 4.18 -11.63 -14.81
C GLY A 322 2.77 -12.06 -15.21
N VAL A 323 2.40 -13.32 -14.96
CA VAL A 323 1.12 -13.91 -15.39
C VAL A 323 -0.05 -13.30 -14.62
N GLU A 324 0.07 -13.19 -13.29
CA GLU A 324 -1.02 -12.68 -12.46
C GLU A 324 -1.35 -11.21 -12.78
N SER A 325 -0.31 -10.39 -12.96
CA SER A 325 -0.49 -8.98 -13.34
C SER A 325 -1.21 -8.84 -14.68
N GLN A 326 -0.91 -9.70 -15.66
CA GLN A 326 -1.56 -9.67 -16.97
C GLN A 326 -2.99 -10.23 -16.94
N LEU A 327 -3.24 -11.31 -16.21
CA LEU A 327 -4.59 -11.85 -16.02
C LEU A 327 -5.52 -10.82 -15.38
N ARG A 328 -5.04 -10.06 -14.39
CA ARG A 328 -5.80 -8.94 -13.81
C ARG A 328 -6.15 -7.87 -14.86
N ARG A 329 -5.26 -7.58 -15.81
CA ARG A 329 -5.51 -6.61 -16.89
C ARG A 329 -6.53 -7.14 -17.91
N TYR A 330 -6.44 -8.40 -18.30
CA TYR A 330 -7.45 -9.05 -19.16
C TYR A 330 -8.84 -9.07 -18.48
N ARG A 331 -8.92 -9.45 -17.20
CA ARG A 331 -10.19 -9.40 -16.44
C ARG A 331 -10.77 -7.99 -16.38
N ARG A 332 -9.94 -6.98 -16.08
CA ARG A 332 -10.35 -5.56 -16.08
C ARG A 332 -10.85 -5.06 -17.44
N ALA A 333 -10.35 -5.60 -18.54
CA ALA A 333 -10.79 -5.26 -19.88
C ALA A 333 -12.08 -5.98 -20.31
N GLY A 334 -12.70 -6.77 -19.41
CA GLY A 334 -13.95 -7.48 -19.67
C GLY A 334 -13.77 -8.86 -20.30
N TRP A 335 -12.57 -9.43 -20.29
CA TRP A 335 -12.27 -10.69 -20.96
C TRP A 335 -12.42 -11.91 -20.04
N GLU A 336 -13.09 -11.74 -18.91
CA GLU A 336 -13.26 -12.76 -17.87
C GLU A 336 -13.95 -14.02 -18.40
N ALA A 337 -14.96 -13.87 -19.26
CA ALA A 337 -15.63 -15.00 -19.92
C ALA A 337 -14.73 -15.80 -20.89
N HIS A 338 -13.59 -15.23 -21.30
CA HIS A 338 -12.62 -15.88 -22.18
C HIS A 338 -11.47 -16.54 -21.41
N ILE A 339 -11.42 -16.41 -20.08
CA ILE A 339 -10.36 -16.98 -19.24
C ILE A 339 -10.86 -18.29 -18.62
N SER A 340 -10.19 -19.40 -18.93
CA SER A 340 -10.55 -20.71 -18.37
C SER A 340 -10.02 -20.89 -16.94
N ASP A 341 -10.92 -21.18 -15.99
CA ASP A 341 -10.58 -21.38 -14.57
C ASP A 341 -9.65 -22.57 -14.32
N SER A 342 -9.75 -23.63 -15.14
CA SER A 342 -8.86 -24.81 -15.04
C SER A 342 -7.43 -24.53 -15.49
N VAL A 343 -7.24 -23.57 -16.41
CA VAL A 343 -5.91 -23.11 -16.84
C VAL A 343 -5.33 -22.15 -15.79
N CYS A 344 -6.17 -21.32 -15.16
CA CYS A 344 -5.76 -20.45 -14.07
C CYS A 344 -5.27 -21.23 -12.85
N SER A 345 -5.98 -22.29 -12.42
CA SER A 345 -5.57 -23.06 -11.25
C SER A 345 -4.21 -23.74 -11.43
N ALA A 346 -3.92 -24.29 -12.61
CA ALA A 346 -2.63 -24.91 -12.92
C ALA A 346 -1.47 -23.88 -12.92
N ALA A 347 -1.67 -22.70 -13.53
CA ALA A 347 -0.66 -21.64 -13.56
C ALA A 347 -0.43 -20.99 -12.19
N THR A 348 -1.48 -20.86 -11.37
CA THR A 348 -1.40 -20.25 -10.03
C THR A 348 -0.73 -21.17 -9.01
N VAL A 349 -0.91 -22.50 -9.13
CA VAL A 349 -0.23 -23.51 -8.29
C VAL A 349 1.28 -23.55 -8.58
N SER A 350 1.69 -23.38 -9.84
CA SER A 350 3.10 -23.29 -10.26
C SER A 350 3.81 -22.03 -9.74
N ALA A 351 3.10 -20.90 -9.65
CA ALA A 351 3.63 -19.64 -9.11
C ALA A 351 3.80 -19.67 -7.58
N ALA A 352 2.89 -20.35 -6.87
CA ALA A 352 2.91 -20.46 -5.40
C ALA A 352 4.12 -21.24 -4.86
N THR A 353 4.70 -22.16 -5.64
CA THR A 353 5.87 -22.96 -5.26
C THR A 353 7.21 -22.23 -5.35
N SER A 354 7.26 -20.97 -5.81
CA SER A 354 8.50 -20.17 -5.90
C SER A 354 8.63 -19.04 -4.85
N MET A 355 7.82 -19.06 -3.78
CA MET A 355 7.88 -18.02 -2.74
C MET A 355 9.20 -18.06 -1.95
N ILE A 356 10.05 -17.07 -2.24
CA ILE A 356 11.34 -16.76 -1.58
C ILE A 356 11.07 -15.86 -0.35
N PRO A 357 11.88 -15.95 0.73
CA PRO A 357 11.53 -15.47 2.08
C PRO A 357 11.25 -13.96 2.19
N PRO A 358 10.52 -13.56 3.25
CA PRO A 358 10.20 -12.17 3.53
C PRO A 358 11.47 -11.32 3.79
N PRO A 359 11.40 -10.00 3.53
CA PRO A 359 12.56 -9.09 3.54
C PRO A 359 13.26 -9.03 4.90
N SER A 360 14.58 -8.81 4.87
CA SER A 360 15.35 -8.44 6.05
C SER A 360 15.10 -6.96 6.39
N ALA A 361 14.66 -6.69 7.63
CA ALA A 361 14.52 -5.37 8.25
C ALA A 361 13.93 -4.23 7.37
N ALA A 362 12.65 -3.92 7.60
CA ALA A 362 11.92 -2.83 6.95
C ALA A 362 12.67 -1.47 7.00
N ARG A 363 13.10 -0.98 5.84
CA ARG A 363 13.39 0.44 5.60
C ARG A 363 12.18 1.06 4.90
N SER A 364 11.78 2.26 5.33
CA SER A 364 10.60 2.96 4.83
C SER A 364 10.72 3.24 3.32
N ALA A 365 9.79 2.72 2.53
CA ALA A 365 9.66 3.03 1.11
C ALA A 365 9.33 4.52 0.91
N SER A 366 10.06 5.20 0.03
CA SER A 366 9.78 6.58 -0.37
C SER A 366 9.80 6.71 -1.89
N SER A 367 8.77 7.34 -2.46
CA SER A 367 8.75 7.78 -3.86
C SER A 367 9.13 9.27 -3.90
N VAL A 368 10.01 9.65 -4.83
CA VAL A 368 10.52 11.01 -4.96
C VAL A 368 10.30 11.48 -6.41
N THR A 369 9.64 12.62 -6.62
CA THR A 369 9.51 13.20 -7.98
C THR A 369 10.84 13.82 -8.43
N ALA A 370 11.05 14.17 -9.70
CA ALA A 370 12.29 14.81 -10.18
C ALA A 370 12.47 16.24 -9.65
N HIS A 371 11.34 16.92 -9.43
CA HIS A 371 11.30 18.12 -8.61
C HIS A 371 11.64 17.81 -7.16
N GLY A 372 11.13 16.67 -6.66
CA GLY A 372 11.57 16.02 -5.43
C GLY A 372 13.08 15.77 -5.41
N LEU A 373 13.74 15.28 -6.45
CA LEU A 373 15.18 15.00 -6.45
C LEU A 373 16.01 16.28 -6.40
N ARG A 374 15.57 17.35 -7.08
CA ARG A 374 16.15 18.70 -6.90
C ARG A 374 15.88 19.27 -5.50
N ARG A 375 14.77 18.87 -4.85
CA ARG A 375 14.38 19.16 -3.46
C ARG A 375 14.85 18.15 -2.41
N THR A 376 15.51 17.07 -2.82
CA THR A 376 16.10 16.01 -1.96
C THR A 376 17.63 16.12 -2.01
N LEU A 377 18.17 16.73 -3.07
CA LEU A 377 19.53 17.24 -3.16
C LEU A 377 19.66 18.70 -2.71
N ALA A 378 18.58 19.47 -2.71
CA ALA A 378 18.39 20.38 -1.59
C ALA A 378 17.94 19.48 -0.43
N THR A 379 18.51 19.61 0.75
CA THR A 379 17.92 19.10 1.98
C THR A 379 16.39 19.32 1.96
N ILE A 380 15.56 18.45 2.59
CA ILE A 380 14.26 18.91 3.13
C ILE A 380 14.61 20.21 3.82
N SER A 381 14.30 21.33 3.18
CA SER A 381 14.89 22.59 3.59
C SER A 381 14.17 22.86 4.88
N ALA A 382 14.91 22.87 5.98
CA ALA A 382 14.35 23.07 7.29
C ALA A 382 13.40 24.27 7.21
N VAL A 383 12.10 24.01 7.40
CA VAL A 383 11.11 25.07 7.34
C VAL A 383 11.13 25.72 8.70
N ALA A 384 11.68 26.93 8.78
CA ALA A 384 11.44 27.77 9.94
C ALA A 384 9.96 28.15 9.98
N ILE A 385 9.39 28.35 11.17
CA ILE A 385 7.99 28.80 11.29
C ILE A 385 7.77 30.15 10.57
N GLY A 386 8.80 31.00 10.51
CA GLY A 386 8.77 32.24 9.72
C GLY A 386 8.58 32.03 8.21
N ASP A 387 9.01 30.89 7.67
CA ASP A 387 8.90 30.52 6.25
C ASP A 387 7.63 29.71 5.94
N TRP A 388 6.83 29.40 6.95
CA TRP A 388 5.55 28.68 6.80
C TRP A 388 4.65 29.27 5.72
N PRO A 389 4.46 30.60 5.59
CA PRO A 389 3.64 31.17 4.52
C PRO A 389 4.13 30.80 3.12
N SER A 390 5.43 30.62 2.93
CA SER A 390 6.05 30.26 1.64
C SER A 390 6.09 28.75 1.39
N ALA A 391 5.95 27.93 2.44
CA ALA A 391 5.94 26.47 2.35
C ALA A 391 4.55 25.88 2.01
N VAL A 392 3.48 26.68 2.16
CA VAL A 392 2.10 26.25 1.98
C VAL A 392 1.70 26.29 0.48
N ASP A 393 1.20 25.18 -0.07
CA ASP A 393 0.76 25.09 -1.48
C ASP A 393 -0.74 25.37 -1.69
N ASN A 394 -1.57 25.07 -0.68
CA ASN A 394 -3.03 25.12 -0.68
C ASN A 394 -3.68 24.74 -2.03
N SER A 395 -3.21 23.68 -2.69
CA SER A 395 -3.82 23.25 -3.95
C SER A 395 -5.31 22.95 -3.76
N LEU A 396 -5.67 22.30 -2.66
CA LEU A 396 -7.06 21.99 -2.32
C LEU A 396 -7.91 23.26 -2.15
N LEU A 397 -7.43 24.25 -1.38
CA LEU A 397 -8.20 25.47 -1.12
C LEU A 397 -8.50 26.27 -2.39
N ARG A 398 -7.61 26.20 -3.39
CA ARG A 398 -7.78 26.89 -4.69
C ARG A 398 -8.92 26.33 -5.53
N GLU A 399 -9.29 25.08 -5.32
CA GLU A 399 -10.38 24.41 -6.04
C GLU A 399 -11.72 24.52 -5.29
N LEU A 400 -11.68 24.88 -4.00
CA LEU A 400 -12.86 25.08 -3.20
C LEU A 400 -13.46 26.49 -3.37
N VAL A 401 -14.78 26.56 -3.41
CA VAL A 401 -15.55 27.81 -3.45
C VAL A 401 -15.61 28.46 -2.05
N PRO A 402 -15.13 29.70 -1.85
CA PRO A 402 -15.23 30.43 -0.58
C PRO A 402 -16.64 31.00 -0.32
N ASP A 403 -16.99 31.23 0.94
CA ASP A 403 -18.14 32.05 1.32
C ASP A 403 -17.82 33.54 1.11
N GLU A 404 -18.51 34.17 0.17
CA GLU A 404 -18.37 35.59 -0.16
C GLU A 404 -19.52 36.45 0.43
N SER A 405 -20.22 35.94 1.45
CA SER A 405 -21.41 36.60 2.00
C SER A 405 -21.12 37.91 2.74
N GLY A 406 -19.85 38.21 3.04
CA GLY A 406 -19.41 39.38 3.81
C GLY A 406 -19.81 39.34 5.30
N LYS A 407 -20.44 38.26 5.77
CA LYS A 407 -20.83 38.10 7.17
C LYS A 407 -19.60 37.84 8.05
N PRO A 408 -19.59 38.28 9.32
CA PRO A 408 -18.46 38.04 10.23
C PRO A 408 -18.11 36.55 10.31
N PRO A 409 -16.83 36.15 10.17
CA PRO A 409 -16.42 34.75 10.11
C PRO A 409 -16.54 34.00 11.45
N GLN A 410 -16.91 34.67 12.53
CA GLN A 410 -17.12 34.09 13.86
C GLN A 410 -18.62 34.08 14.22
N LEU A 411 -19.48 34.69 13.40
CA LEU A 411 -20.92 34.65 13.60
C LEU A 411 -21.43 33.25 13.27
N SER A 412 -21.91 32.54 14.29
CA SER A 412 -22.54 31.23 14.10
C SER A 412 -23.73 31.31 13.14
N ARG A 413 -23.69 30.57 12.03
CA ARG A 413 -24.73 30.57 11.01
C ARG A 413 -24.66 29.34 10.09
N GLU A 414 -25.73 29.17 9.33
CA GLU A 414 -25.70 28.29 8.17
C GLU A 414 -24.91 28.95 7.01
N VAL A 415 -24.13 28.16 6.28
CA VAL A 415 -23.29 28.60 5.16
C VAL A 415 -23.77 27.85 3.93
N ARG A 416 -24.20 28.56 2.89
CA ARG A 416 -24.76 27.97 1.66
C ARG A 416 -23.99 28.48 0.46
N GLY A 417 -23.96 27.70 -0.63
CA GLY A 417 -23.26 28.10 -1.85
C GLY A 417 -21.73 28.15 -1.72
N ALA A 418 -21.14 27.57 -0.68
CA ALA A 418 -19.71 27.62 -0.40
C ALA A 418 -19.21 26.35 0.28
N HIS A 419 -17.94 26.01 0.05
CA HIS A 419 -17.27 24.88 0.69
C HIS A 419 -16.62 25.26 2.03
N TYR A 420 -16.12 26.48 2.13
CA TYR A 420 -15.40 26.96 3.30
C TYR A 420 -15.66 28.43 3.59
N VAL A 421 -15.35 28.81 4.83
CA VAL A 421 -15.28 30.21 5.25
C VAL A 421 -13.84 30.52 5.65
N SER A 422 -13.30 31.63 5.14
CA SER A 422 -12.02 32.16 5.61
C SER A 422 -12.17 32.63 7.05
N VAL A 423 -11.53 31.92 7.99
CA VAL A 423 -11.62 32.20 9.43
C VAL A 423 -10.26 31.97 10.08
N ARG A 424 -9.84 32.91 10.92
CA ARG A 424 -8.57 32.83 11.67
C ARG A 424 -8.84 32.38 13.11
N PRO A 425 -7.84 31.78 13.78
CA PRO A 425 -7.89 31.59 15.23
C PRO A 425 -8.34 32.87 15.95
N SER A 426 -9.43 32.78 16.71
CA SER A 426 -10.03 33.94 17.38
C SER A 426 -9.63 34.05 18.84
N VAL A 427 -9.08 32.99 19.42
CA VAL A 427 -8.65 32.96 20.82
C VAL A 427 -7.32 32.21 20.94
N PRO A 428 -6.19 32.91 20.73
CA PRO A 428 -4.88 32.34 21.01
C PRO A 428 -4.81 31.92 22.48
N ALA A 429 -4.06 30.86 22.76
CA ALA A 429 -3.81 30.43 24.13
C ALA A 429 -3.21 31.58 24.97
N PRO A 430 -3.80 31.94 26.12
CA PRO A 430 -3.31 33.05 26.94
C PRO A 430 -1.96 32.77 27.60
N ALA A 431 -1.69 31.52 28.00
CA ALA A 431 -0.43 31.09 28.60
C ALA A 431 -0.03 29.73 28.00
N PRO A 432 0.45 29.71 26.74
CA PRO A 432 0.71 28.47 26.02
C PRO A 432 1.89 27.72 26.63
N ARG A 433 1.73 26.40 26.78
CA ARG A 433 2.83 25.49 27.13
C ARG A 433 2.76 24.26 26.24
N LEU A 434 3.88 23.91 25.61
CA LEU A 434 3.98 22.68 24.84
C LEU A 434 3.86 21.48 25.77
N VAL A 435 2.90 20.60 25.52
CA VAL A 435 2.73 19.34 26.27
C VAL A 435 3.54 18.24 25.61
N ALA A 436 3.42 18.08 24.30
CA ALA A 436 4.17 17.12 23.49
C ALA A 436 4.08 17.48 22.00
N TYR A 437 5.04 17.00 21.21
CA TYR A 437 4.97 16.99 19.75
C TYR A 437 5.45 15.66 19.18
N SER A 438 5.05 15.35 17.94
CA SER A 438 5.50 14.16 17.21
C SER A 438 6.62 14.52 16.24
N SER A 439 7.83 14.02 16.52
CA SER A 439 9.01 14.24 15.66
C SER A 439 8.84 13.66 14.26
N GLU A 440 8.14 12.53 14.13
CA GLU A 440 7.86 11.88 12.84
C GLU A 440 6.94 12.75 11.97
N VAL A 441 5.88 13.30 12.58
CA VAL A 441 4.94 14.19 11.86
C VAL A 441 5.62 15.51 11.53
N ALA A 442 6.38 16.08 12.47
CA ALA A 442 7.17 17.29 12.24
C ALA A 442 8.14 17.11 11.05
N SER A 443 8.85 15.98 10.99
CA SER A 443 9.77 15.65 9.90
C SER A 443 9.05 15.56 8.55
N SER A 444 7.83 14.98 8.51
CA SER A 444 7.01 14.91 7.28
C SER A 444 6.58 16.29 6.74
N LEU A 445 6.53 17.30 7.62
CA LEU A 445 6.24 18.69 7.29
C LEU A 445 7.53 19.51 7.04
N GLY A 446 8.71 18.92 7.19
CA GLY A 446 10.00 19.60 7.08
C GLY A 446 10.40 20.45 8.28
N LEU A 447 9.80 20.20 9.45
CA LEU A 447 10.12 20.89 10.70
C LEU A 447 11.26 20.16 11.42
N SER A 448 12.32 20.90 11.76
CA SER A 448 13.45 20.37 12.53
C SER A 448 13.11 20.26 14.03
N ALA A 449 13.92 19.51 14.80
CA ALA A 449 13.77 19.46 16.25
C ALA A 449 13.95 20.84 16.90
N GLU A 450 14.97 21.60 16.45
CA GLU A 450 15.23 22.97 16.90
C GLU A 450 14.03 23.89 16.61
N THR A 451 13.40 23.75 15.43
CA THR A 451 12.16 24.46 15.10
C THR A 451 11.04 24.09 16.08
N CYS A 452 10.85 22.81 16.38
CA CYS A 452 9.77 22.35 17.27
C CYS A 452 9.95 22.81 18.73
N GLU A 453 11.19 23.10 19.14
CA GLU A 453 11.54 23.57 20.47
C GLU A 453 11.54 25.11 20.60
N SER A 454 11.35 25.82 19.48
CA SER A 454 11.31 27.29 19.44
C SER A 454 10.03 27.88 20.04
N ASP A 455 10.11 29.13 20.52
CA ASP A 455 8.90 29.86 20.95
C ASP A 455 7.98 30.13 19.74
N GLU A 456 8.52 30.37 18.55
CA GLU A 456 7.75 30.59 17.34
C GLU A 456 6.83 29.40 17.02
N PHE A 457 7.32 28.17 17.17
CA PHE A 457 6.50 26.97 17.02
C PHE A 457 5.39 26.90 18.07
N LEU A 458 5.74 27.15 19.34
CA LEU A 458 4.77 27.19 20.44
C LEU A 458 3.67 28.22 20.17
N GLN A 459 4.03 29.45 19.81
CA GLN A 459 3.08 30.53 19.55
C GLN A 459 2.20 30.25 18.33
N PHE A 460 2.77 29.71 17.25
CA PHE A 460 2.03 29.37 16.03
C PHE A 460 0.95 28.33 16.33
N PHE A 461 1.33 27.20 16.94
CA PHE A 461 0.40 26.11 17.25
C PHE A 461 -0.50 26.40 18.47
N ALA A 462 -0.20 27.45 19.23
CA ALA A 462 -1.09 28.08 20.21
C ALA A 462 -2.18 28.97 19.58
N GLY A 463 -2.16 29.18 18.26
CA GLY A 463 -3.14 29.96 17.52
C GLY A 463 -2.69 31.38 17.14
N LYS A 464 -1.43 31.79 17.40
CA LYS A 464 -0.88 33.07 16.91
C LYS A 464 -0.35 32.90 15.48
N VAL A 465 -1.26 32.67 14.55
CA VAL A 465 -0.94 32.40 13.14
C VAL A 465 -0.69 33.72 12.38
N PRO A 466 0.46 33.90 11.68
CA PRO A 466 0.78 35.12 10.94
C PRO A 466 -0.24 35.48 9.86
N GLU A 467 -0.40 36.78 9.57
CA GLU A 467 -1.43 37.27 8.65
C GLU A 467 -1.34 36.68 7.24
N ALA A 468 -0.13 36.39 6.76
CA ALA A 468 0.12 35.81 5.45
C ALA A 468 -0.35 34.36 5.30
N VAL A 469 -0.59 33.64 6.40
CA VAL A 469 -1.04 32.24 6.36
C VAL A 469 -2.56 32.20 6.17
N PRO A 470 -3.09 31.59 5.11
CA PRO A 470 -4.52 31.45 4.93
C PRO A 470 -5.08 30.49 5.98
N CYS A 471 -6.26 30.83 6.50
CA CYS A 471 -6.95 30.02 7.48
C CYS A 471 -8.42 29.85 7.08
N TRP A 472 -8.94 28.64 7.20
CA TRP A 472 -10.31 28.32 6.80
C TRP A 472 -10.96 27.27 7.68
N ALA A 473 -12.28 27.22 7.62
CA ALA A 473 -13.12 26.19 8.22
C ALA A 473 -14.14 25.72 7.17
N THR A 474 -14.40 24.41 7.11
CA THR A 474 -15.30 23.81 6.13
C THR A 474 -16.68 23.52 6.72
N SER A 475 -17.72 23.60 5.88
CA SER A 475 -19.07 23.13 6.21
C SER A 475 -19.24 21.68 5.79
N TYR A 476 -19.96 20.90 6.60
CA TYR A 476 -20.38 19.53 6.26
C TYR A 476 -21.71 19.20 6.93
N GLY A 477 -22.46 18.24 6.40
CA GLY A 477 -23.67 17.68 6.98
C GLY A 477 -23.31 16.56 7.95
N ALA A 478 -24.25 16.17 8.81
CA ALA A 478 -24.06 15.04 9.72
C ALA A 478 -25.32 14.19 9.81
N SER A 479 -25.18 12.90 9.50
CA SER A 479 -26.18 11.87 9.69
C SER A 479 -25.83 10.99 10.88
N PHE A 480 -26.84 10.79 11.74
CA PHE A 480 -26.76 9.97 12.95
C PHE A 480 -27.57 8.69 12.71
N ALA A 481 -26.88 7.56 12.63
CA ALA A 481 -27.48 6.26 12.29
C ALA A 481 -28.45 6.32 11.09
N GLY A 482 -28.03 6.98 10.00
CA GLY A 482 -28.85 7.11 8.78
C GLY A 482 -29.80 8.30 8.75
N ARG A 483 -29.92 9.09 9.83
CA ARG A 483 -30.84 10.24 9.90
C ARG A 483 -30.11 11.55 9.76
N TYR A 484 -30.43 12.31 8.71
CA TYR A 484 -29.83 13.62 8.45
C TYR A 484 -30.16 14.64 9.54
N GLY A 485 -29.12 15.19 10.17
CA GLY A 485 -29.20 16.14 11.27
C GLY A 485 -28.88 17.59 10.88
N GLY A 486 -28.86 17.89 9.58
CA GLY A 486 -28.58 19.21 9.03
C GLY A 486 -27.10 19.58 9.01
N GLN A 487 -26.83 20.87 8.79
CA GLN A 487 -25.48 21.39 8.69
C GLN A 487 -24.73 21.35 10.05
N ARG A 488 -23.46 20.96 9.95
CA ARG A 488 -22.36 21.09 10.92
C ARG A 488 -21.20 21.80 10.21
N GLY A 489 -19.96 21.43 10.53
CA GLY A 489 -18.77 22.08 10.02
C GLY A 489 -17.70 22.10 11.08
N ASP A 490 -16.54 22.60 10.73
CA ASP A 490 -15.38 22.73 11.61
C ASP A 490 -15.66 23.76 12.71
N GLY A 491 -16.47 23.39 13.71
CA GLY A 491 -16.97 24.29 14.75
C GLY A 491 -15.96 24.62 15.84
N ARG A 492 -14.79 23.97 15.82
CA ARG A 492 -13.66 24.21 16.72
C ARG A 492 -12.34 23.82 16.08
N ALA A 493 -12.30 23.72 14.75
CA ALA A 493 -11.12 23.38 14.00
C ALA A 493 -10.91 24.44 12.92
N ILE A 494 -9.66 24.82 12.70
CA ILE A 494 -9.28 25.81 11.70
C ILE A 494 -8.05 25.28 10.98
N SER A 495 -8.14 25.13 9.67
CA SER A 495 -7.00 24.76 8.83
C SER A 495 -6.03 25.94 8.72
N VAL A 496 -4.73 25.66 8.78
CA VAL A 496 -3.63 26.66 8.77
C VAL A 496 -2.62 26.41 7.65
N GLY A 497 -3.09 25.74 6.59
CA GLY A 497 -2.31 25.48 5.39
C GLY A 497 -2.20 23.99 5.04
N GLN A 498 -1.88 23.75 3.78
CA GLN A 498 -1.44 22.46 3.24
C GLN A 498 0.07 22.52 2.94
N VAL A 499 0.85 21.64 3.55
CA VAL A 499 2.31 21.57 3.41
C VAL A 499 2.69 20.14 3.01
N ASN A 500 3.46 19.99 1.93
CA ASN A 500 3.85 18.69 1.37
C ASN A 500 2.64 17.75 1.11
N GLY A 501 1.53 18.31 0.63
CA GLY A 501 0.29 17.56 0.40
C GLY A 501 -0.49 17.17 1.67
N LEU A 502 -0.04 17.60 2.86
CA LEU A 502 -0.72 17.35 4.13
C LEU A 502 -1.41 18.61 4.64
N GLU A 503 -2.71 18.53 4.91
CA GLU A 503 -3.48 19.60 5.54
C GLU A 503 -3.22 19.61 7.05
N VAL A 504 -2.97 20.81 7.60
CA VAL A 504 -2.74 21.04 9.03
C VAL A 504 -3.91 21.81 9.63
N GLN A 505 -4.51 21.28 10.70
CA GLN A 505 -5.63 21.89 11.42
C GLN A 505 -5.31 22.14 12.90
N LEU A 506 -5.66 23.32 13.40
CA LEU A 506 -5.67 23.62 14.83
C LEU A 506 -7.07 23.37 15.41
N LYS A 507 -7.19 22.37 16.27
CA LYS A 507 -8.43 22.04 16.99
C LYS A 507 -8.40 22.69 18.38
N GLY A 508 -9.37 23.55 18.67
CA GLY A 508 -9.46 24.31 19.92
C GLY A 508 -8.99 25.77 19.82
N ALA A 509 -8.64 26.25 18.62
CA ALA A 509 -8.07 27.57 18.38
C ALA A 509 -9.11 28.72 18.31
N GLY A 510 -10.38 28.44 18.61
CA GLY A 510 -11.45 29.44 18.68
C GLY A 510 -12.70 29.08 17.90
N THR A 511 -13.65 30.02 17.87
CA THR A 511 -14.95 29.86 17.23
C THR A 511 -14.91 30.13 15.72
N THR A 512 -15.81 29.46 15.00
CA THR A 512 -16.05 29.57 13.56
C THR A 512 -17.57 29.74 13.33
N PRO A 513 -18.05 29.93 12.09
CA PRO A 513 -19.48 30.00 11.80
C PRO A 513 -20.21 28.69 12.16
N PHE A 514 -19.47 27.60 12.32
CA PHE A 514 -19.97 26.26 12.60
C PHE A 514 -19.96 25.91 14.10
N SER A 515 -19.48 26.80 14.96
CA SER A 515 -19.43 26.58 16.42
C SER A 515 -20.81 26.45 17.07
N ARG A 516 -21.89 26.89 16.39
CA ARG A 516 -23.25 26.87 16.94
C ARG A 516 -23.29 27.65 18.26
N ARG A 517 -23.59 26.96 19.37
CA ARG A 517 -23.64 27.53 20.72
C ARG A 517 -22.41 27.18 21.56
N PHE A 518 -21.39 26.57 20.96
CA PHE A 518 -20.20 26.07 21.65
C PHE A 518 -19.05 27.07 21.59
N ASP A 519 -18.10 26.90 22.51
CA ASP A 519 -17.00 27.83 22.79
C ASP A 519 -15.81 27.77 21.82
N GLY A 520 -15.79 26.81 20.88
CA GLY A 520 -14.68 26.64 19.95
C GLY A 520 -13.38 26.11 20.57
N ARG A 521 -13.39 25.71 21.85
CA ARG A 521 -12.22 25.23 22.61
C ARG A 521 -12.10 23.71 22.58
N ALA A 522 -10.91 23.20 22.85
CA ALA A 522 -10.65 21.76 23.03
C ALA A 522 -9.99 21.48 24.38
N VAL A 523 -9.96 20.20 24.74
CA VAL A 523 -9.28 19.66 25.93
C VAL A 523 -8.28 18.59 25.46
N LEU A 524 -7.33 18.22 26.30
CA LEU A 524 -6.27 17.25 25.97
C LEU A 524 -6.88 15.87 25.63
N ARG A 525 -6.84 15.46 24.36
CA ARG A 525 -7.21 14.10 23.91
C ARG A 525 -6.37 13.66 22.72
N SER A 526 -5.78 12.47 22.77
CA SER A 526 -4.97 11.89 21.68
C SER A 526 -5.11 10.36 21.60
N SER A 527 -4.70 9.76 20.48
CA SER A 527 -4.76 8.30 20.26
C SER A 527 -3.44 7.72 19.73
N ALA A 528 -3.35 6.38 19.69
CA ALA A 528 -2.17 5.59 19.35
C ALA A 528 -2.21 4.90 17.96
N MET A 529 -3.22 5.19 17.14
CA MET A 529 -3.63 4.31 16.03
C MET A 529 -2.56 4.09 14.94
N HIS A 530 -1.68 5.06 14.70
CA HIS A 530 -0.70 4.99 13.61
C HIS A 530 0.27 3.81 13.75
N HIS A 531 0.88 3.64 14.93
CA HIS A 531 1.85 2.58 15.19
C HIS A 531 1.20 1.21 15.40
N LEU A 532 -0.12 1.17 15.58
CA LEU A 532 -0.92 -0.06 15.48
C LEU A 532 -1.17 -0.46 14.01
N GLY A 533 -0.65 0.28 13.03
CA GLY A 533 -0.89 0.02 11.61
C GLY A 533 -2.28 0.40 11.12
N VAL A 534 -3.06 1.13 11.93
CA VAL A 534 -4.42 1.55 11.56
C VAL A 534 -4.37 2.93 10.88
N PRO A 535 -4.97 3.10 9.68
CA PRO A 535 -5.04 4.40 9.03
C PRO A 535 -5.68 5.47 9.93
N THR A 536 -5.01 6.61 10.09
CA THR A 536 -5.45 7.66 11.01
C THR A 536 -4.94 9.05 10.64
N THR A 537 -5.70 10.09 11.03
CA THR A 537 -5.15 11.43 11.20
C THR A 537 -4.00 11.46 12.22
N ARG A 538 -2.98 12.27 11.97
CA ARG A 538 -1.80 12.38 12.84
C ARG A 538 -1.94 13.57 13.78
N ALA A 539 -1.34 13.47 14.96
CA ALA A 539 -1.18 14.60 15.88
C ALA A 539 0.25 15.14 15.77
N LEU A 540 0.39 16.41 15.40
CA LEU A 540 1.68 17.09 15.34
C LEU A 540 2.09 17.60 16.72
N ALA A 541 1.21 18.34 17.39
CA ALA A 541 1.51 18.99 18.66
C ALA A 541 0.26 19.15 19.53
N VAL A 542 0.48 19.16 20.83
CA VAL A 542 -0.54 19.48 21.83
C VAL A 542 -0.01 20.62 22.70
N VAL A 543 -0.73 21.74 22.70
CA VAL A 543 -0.40 22.94 23.46
C VAL A 543 -1.46 23.14 24.53
N ALA A 544 -1.07 23.16 25.81
CA ALA A 544 -1.95 23.57 26.89
C ALA A 544 -2.16 25.09 26.79
N SER A 545 -3.41 25.56 26.83
CA SER A 545 -3.69 26.98 26.59
C SER A 545 -3.54 27.87 27.82
N GLY A 546 -3.57 27.28 29.01
CA GLY A 546 -3.44 27.98 30.29
C GLY A 546 -4.74 28.58 30.83
N ASP A 547 -5.84 28.46 30.10
CA ASP A 547 -7.19 28.72 30.59
C ASP A 547 -7.94 27.42 30.92
N THR A 548 -9.09 27.55 31.59
CA THR A 548 -9.98 26.44 31.89
C THR A 548 -11.26 26.54 31.07
N VAL A 549 -11.79 25.39 30.68
CA VAL A 549 -12.96 25.25 29.82
C VAL A 549 -14.00 24.39 30.51
N GLN A 550 -15.26 24.83 30.45
CA GLN A 550 -16.37 24.10 31.05
C GLN A 550 -16.76 22.89 30.18
N ARG A 551 -16.80 21.70 30.75
CA ARG A 551 -17.13 20.45 30.05
C ARG A 551 -18.13 19.62 30.87
N ALA A 552 -19.06 19.00 30.16
CA ALA A 552 -20.00 18.05 30.73
C ALA A 552 -19.37 16.65 30.71
N TRP A 553 -19.53 15.92 31.82
CA TRP A 553 -19.07 14.56 32.06
C TRP A 553 -20.24 13.74 32.57
N TYR A 554 -20.30 12.47 32.24
CA TYR A 554 -21.32 11.57 32.76
C TYR A 554 -20.71 10.61 33.77
N ASP A 555 -21.43 10.36 34.87
CA ASP A 555 -21.06 9.30 35.80
C ASP A 555 -21.53 7.92 35.32
N SER A 556 -21.17 6.87 36.07
CA SER A 556 -21.53 5.49 35.74
C SER A 556 -23.05 5.22 35.77
N GLN A 557 -23.86 6.17 36.25
CA GLN A 557 -25.31 6.14 36.22
C GLN A 557 -25.89 7.01 35.09
N GLY A 558 -25.05 7.56 34.21
CA GLY A 558 -25.45 8.43 33.12
C GLY A 558 -25.86 9.84 33.55
N ARG A 559 -25.51 10.28 34.77
CA ARG A 559 -25.86 11.63 35.24
C ARG A 559 -24.82 12.64 34.78
N GLU A 560 -25.30 13.70 34.14
CA GLU A 560 -24.46 14.81 33.69
C GLU A 560 -23.89 15.60 34.88
N ARG A 561 -22.60 15.89 34.83
CA ARG A 561 -21.85 16.71 35.78
C ARG A 561 -21.03 17.70 34.98
N VAL A 562 -21.09 18.97 35.35
CA VAL A 562 -20.32 20.02 34.68
C VAL A 562 -19.07 20.34 35.50
N GLY A 563 -17.91 20.19 34.89
CA GLY A 563 -16.59 20.46 35.48
C GLY A 563 -15.78 21.46 34.67
N LEU A 564 -14.70 21.96 35.28
CA LEU A 564 -13.69 22.78 34.60
C LEU A 564 -12.49 21.90 34.26
N GLU A 565 -12.01 22.01 33.03
CA GLU A 565 -10.82 21.29 32.55
C GLU A 565 -9.81 22.24 31.93
N PRO A 566 -8.51 21.93 31.91
CA PRO A 566 -7.54 22.73 31.17
C PRO A 566 -7.87 22.75 29.68
N GLY A 567 -7.86 23.95 29.11
CA GLY A 567 -7.95 24.13 27.68
C GLY A 567 -6.68 23.64 26.97
N ALA A 568 -6.85 23.24 25.72
CA ALA A 568 -5.75 22.89 24.84
C ALA A 568 -6.04 23.23 23.38
N VAL A 569 -4.97 23.39 22.62
CA VAL A 569 -4.97 23.43 21.15
C VAL A 569 -4.22 22.20 20.65
N GLY A 570 -4.89 21.38 19.85
CA GLY A 570 -4.30 20.22 19.20
C GLY A 570 -4.05 20.48 17.72
N ALA A 571 -2.80 20.37 17.28
CA ALA A 571 -2.43 20.43 15.88
C ALA A 571 -2.56 19.03 15.25
N ARG A 572 -3.46 18.88 14.28
CA ARG A 572 -3.74 17.61 13.58
C ARG A 572 -3.32 17.73 12.13
N VAL A 573 -2.89 16.62 11.55
CA VAL A 573 -2.36 16.53 10.19
C VAL A 573 -3.00 15.36 9.46
N ALA A 574 -3.44 15.56 8.23
CA ALA A 574 -4.01 14.51 7.40
C ALA A 574 -3.77 14.80 5.91
N PRO A 575 -3.80 13.79 5.03
CA PRO A 575 -3.83 14.03 3.58
C PRO A 575 -5.03 14.89 3.16
N SER A 576 -6.16 14.75 3.85
CA SER A 576 -7.36 15.56 3.64
C SER A 576 -8.30 15.41 4.86
N PHE A 577 -9.03 16.48 5.19
CA PHE A 577 -10.14 16.44 6.14
C PHE A 577 -11.54 16.38 5.48
N LEU A 578 -11.61 16.03 4.18
CA LEU A 578 -12.87 15.73 3.50
C LEU A 578 -13.54 14.48 4.10
N ARG A 579 -14.87 14.53 4.20
CA ARG A 579 -15.69 13.56 4.91
C ARG A 579 -16.95 13.27 4.09
N PHE A 580 -17.67 12.21 4.46
CA PHE A 580 -18.93 11.88 3.79
C PHE A 580 -19.97 12.98 3.99
N GLY A 581 -19.91 13.64 5.15
CA GLY A 581 -20.75 14.78 5.47
C GLY A 581 -20.69 15.93 4.47
N GLN A 582 -19.55 16.22 3.82
CA GLN A 582 -19.50 17.25 2.77
C GLN A 582 -20.35 16.86 1.56
N PHE A 583 -20.20 15.63 1.06
CA PHE A 583 -20.99 15.12 -0.07
C PHE A 583 -22.47 15.08 0.26
N GLU A 584 -22.82 14.59 1.46
CA GLU A 584 -24.18 14.57 1.96
C GLU A 584 -24.78 15.97 2.06
N LEU A 585 -24.04 16.98 2.53
CA LEU A 585 -24.55 18.35 2.65
C LEU A 585 -25.00 18.93 1.33
N PHE A 586 -24.14 18.85 0.32
CA PHE A 586 -24.38 19.45 -0.99
C PHE A 586 -25.45 18.68 -1.76
N TYR A 587 -25.51 17.36 -1.57
CA TYR A 587 -26.60 16.53 -2.07
C TYR A 587 -27.96 16.93 -1.47
N GLN A 588 -28.07 17.00 -0.14
CA GLN A 588 -29.32 17.33 0.56
C GLN A 588 -29.83 18.75 0.26
N ARG A 589 -28.98 19.62 -0.31
CA ARG A 589 -29.30 21.00 -0.66
C ARG A 589 -29.52 21.25 -2.14
N ASP A 590 -29.36 20.23 -2.98
CA ASP A 590 -29.38 20.39 -4.43
C ASP A 590 -28.33 21.42 -4.91
N GLU A 591 -27.09 21.28 -4.42
CA GLU A 591 -25.94 22.12 -4.78
C GLU A 591 -24.92 21.34 -5.65
N PRO A 592 -25.29 20.87 -6.87
CA PRO A 592 -24.48 19.93 -7.67
C PRO A 592 -23.15 20.52 -8.15
N ALA A 593 -23.07 21.84 -8.32
CA ALA A 593 -21.83 22.51 -8.70
C ALA A 593 -20.74 22.38 -7.62
N LEU A 594 -21.13 22.47 -6.35
CA LEU A 594 -20.21 22.26 -5.22
C LEU A 594 -19.83 20.78 -5.11
N LEU A 595 -20.79 19.88 -5.26
CA LEU A 595 -20.54 18.44 -5.24
C LEU A 595 -19.55 18.00 -6.34
N ARG A 596 -19.65 18.58 -7.54
CA ARG A 596 -18.74 18.32 -8.67
C ARG A 596 -17.35 18.88 -8.43
N ALA A 597 -17.23 20.03 -7.78
CA ALA A 597 -15.92 20.63 -7.44
C ALA A 597 -15.11 19.75 -6.46
N LEU A 598 -15.78 18.98 -5.60
CA LEU A 598 -15.11 18.03 -4.69
C LEU A 598 -14.51 16.79 -5.38
N ALA A 599 -14.82 16.53 -6.66
CA ALA A 599 -14.50 15.28 -7.34
C ALA A 599 -13.28 15.32 -8.29
N GLU A 600 -12.59 16.46 -8.39
CA GLU A 600 -11.46 16.79 -9.30
C GLU A 600 -11.73 16.56 -10.83
N PRO A 601 -11.43 17.52 -11.73
CA PRO A 601 -12.06 17.57 -13.07
C PRO A 601 -11.25 17.00 -14.27
N GLU A 602 -10.13 16.29 -14.10
CA GLU A 602 -9.18 16.11 -15.22
C GLU A 602 -9.22 14.78 -16.02
N ALA A 603 -10.29 13.97 -15.96
CA ALA A 603 -10.47 12.78 -16.81
C ALA A 603 -11.98 12.58 -17.13
N PRO A 604 -12.39 11.63 -18.02
CA PRO A 604 -13.81 11.28 -18.14
C PRO A 604 -14.34 10.89 -16.76
N LEU A 605 -15.12 11.80 -16.21
CA LEU A 605 -15.34 11.98 -14.79
C LEU A 605 -16.18 10.82 -14.26
N SER A 606 -17.04 10.23 -15.08
CA SER A 606 -17.91 9.12 -14.71
C SER A 606 -17.16 7.83 -14.32
N ARG A 607 -16.19 7.38 -15.14
CA ARG A 607 -15.44 6.14 -14.85
C ARG A 607 -14.45 6.33 -13.70
N LEU A 608 -13.84 7.51 -13.59
CA LEU A 608 -12.99 7.86 -12.45
C LEU A 608 -13.80 7.91 -11.14
N LEU A 609 -14.99 8.49 -11.16
CA LEU A 609 -15.89 8.55 -10.01
C LEU A 609 -16.31 7.16 -9.51
N VAL A 610 -16.54 6.20 -10.40
CA VAL A 610 -16.81 4.79 -10.01
C VAL A 610 -15.60 4.18 -9.31
N LEU A 611 -14.39 4.35 -9.88
CA LEU A 611 -13.16 3.81 -9.30
C LEU A 611 -12.82 4.49 -7.96
N LEU A 612 -13.02 5.80 -7.87
CA LEU A 612 -12.82 6.57 -6.64
C LEU A 612 -13.81 6.12 -5.56
N PHE A 613 -15.08 5.94 -5.89
CA PHE A 613 -16.07 5.43 -4.95
C PHE A 613 -15.70 4.04 -4.45
N ARG A 614 -15.22 3.16 -5.35
CA ARG A 614 -14.72 1.84 -4.99
C ARG A 614 -13.56 1.90 -4.02
N GLU A 615 -12.58 2.73 -4.30
CA GLU A 615 -11.45 2.95 -3.40
C GLU A 615 -11.90 3.47 -2.03
N VAL A 616 -12.85 4.41 -1.98
CA VAL A 616 -13.42 4.93 -0.71
C VAL A 616 -14.08 3.80 0.08
N CYS A 617 -14.90 2.98 -0.58
CA CYS A 617 -15.59 1.86 0.05
C CYS A 617 -14.59 0.80 0.58
N GLU A 618 -13.59 0.41 -0.21
CA GLU A 618 -12.55 -0.54 0.18
C GLU A 618 -11.72 0.00 1.36
N ARG A 619 -11.33 1.28 1.34
CA ARG A 619 -10.61 1.92 2.45
C ARG A 619 -11.44 2.00 3.73
N GLN A 620 -12.73 2.29 3.64
CA GLN A 620 -13.61 2.29 4.81
C GLN A 620 -13.77 0.88 5.41
N ALA A 621 -14.00 -0.12 4.57
CA ALA A 621 -14.10 -1.51 5.02
C ALA A 621 -12.81 -1.96 5.72
N ARG A 622 -11.65 -1.63 5.14
CA ARG A 622 -10.34 -1.88 5.75
C ARG A 622 -10.16 -1.11 7.06
N LEU A 623 -10.58 0.15 7.15
CA LEU A 623 -10.47 0.94 8.37
C LEU A 623 -11.24 0.30 9.54
N VAL A 624 -12.51 -0.05 9.31
CA VAL A 624 -13.38 -0.65 10.34
C VAL A 624 -12.85 -2.01 10.76
N ALA A 625 -12.37 -2.80 9.82
CA ALA A 625 -11.68 -4.03 10.10
C ALA A 625 -10.45 -3.87 11.00
N GLU A 626 -9.59 -2.91 10.67
CA GLU A 626 -8.40 -2.60 11.46
C GLU A 626 -8.79 -2.11 12.86
N TRP A 627 -9.91 -1.40 13.02
CA TRP A 627 -10.48 -1.08 14.33
C TRP A 627 -10.84 -2.35 15.11
N LEU A 628 -11.61 -3.27 14.51
CA LEU A 628 -11.99 -4.53 15.15
C LEU A 628 -10.75 -5.37 15.50
N ARG A 629 -9.73 -5.39 14.64
CA ARG A 629 -8.48 -6.14 14.83
C ARG A 629 -7.77 -5.75 16.13
N VAL A 630 -7.71 -4.45 16.43
CA VAL A 630 -7.02 -3.91 17.62
C VAL A 630 -7.96 -3.66 18.80
N GLY A 631 -9.25 -3.98 18.66
CA GLY A 631 -10.24 -3.76 19.70
C GLY A 631 -10.66 -2.29 19.84
N TYR A 632 -10.49 -1.45 18.81
CA TYR A 632 -10.87 -0.04 18.87
C TYR A 632 -12.37 0.15 18.62
N CYS A 633 -13.01 0.96 19.46
CA CYS A 633 -14.38 1.45 19.29
C CYS A 633 -14.36 2.98 19.14
N GLN A 634 -14.81 3.46 17.98
CA GLN A 634 -14.84 4.88 17.67
C GLN A 634 -15.92 5.64 18.46
N GLY A 635 -17.03 4.98 18.83
CA GLY A 635 -18.11 5.50 19.66
C GLY A 635 -19.01 6.57 19.03
N ASN A 636 -18.56 7.29 18.00
CA ASN A 636 -19.32 8.36 17.33
C ASN A 636 -19.11 8.36 15.81
N MET A 637 -19.39 7.22 15.17
CA MET A 637 -19.17 6.99 13.73
C MET A 637 -20.33 7.56 12.89
N ASN A 638 -20.60 8.86 13.01
CA ASN A 638 -21.53 9.59 12.14
C ASN A 638 -20.93 9.79 10.73
N SER A 639 -21.75 10.20 9.76
CA SER A 639 -21.26 10.52 8.40
C SER A 639 -20.21 11.63 8.39
N ASP A 640 -20.31 12.61 9.29
CA ASP A 640 -19.32 13.68 9.46
C ASP A 640 -18.04 13.25 10.16
N ASN A 641 -17.95 12.03 10.68
CA ASN A 641 -16.72 11.45 11.21
C ASN A 641 -16.16 10.33 10.32
N SER A 642 -16.72 10.17 9.12
CA SER A 642 -16.27 9.20 8.12
C SER A 642 -15.43 9.93 7.07
N ALA A 643 -14.10 9.85 7.20
CA ALA A 643 -13.16 10.52 6.31
C ALA A 643 -13.16 9.87 4.91
N LEU A 644 -13.19 10.68 3.85
CA LEU A 644 -13.20 10.16 2.48
C LEU A 644 -11.95 9.33 2.17
N CYS A 645 -10.80 9.72 2.73
CA CYS A 645 -9.53 9.02 2.55
C CYS A 645 -9.37 7.74 3.41
N GLY A 646 -10.40 7.33 4.16
CA GLY A 646 -10.38 6.06 4.89
C GLY A 646 -9.44 6.04 6.10
N VAL A 647 -9.31 7.17 6.78
CA VAL A 647 -8.53 7.30 8.02
C VAL A 647 -9.44 7.49 9.23
N THR A 648 -8.99 7.03 10.39
CA THR A 648 -9.63 7.35 11.67
C THR A 648 -9.62 8.86 11.90
N LEU A 649 -10.80 9.44 12.10
CA LEU A 649 -11.00 10.88 12.22
C LEU A 649 -11.80 11.21 13.49
N ASP A 650 -11.50 12.36 14.08
CA ASP A 650 -12.19 12.96 15.22
C ASP A 650 -12.32 12.09 16.49
N TYR A 651 -11.18 11.93 17.17
CA TYR A 651 -11.11 11.31 18.50
C TYR A 651 -11.94 12.10 19.53
N GLY A 652 -13.10 11.55 19.87
CA GLY A 652 -14.05 12.07 20.86
C GLY A 652 -14.27 11.09 22.01
N PRO A 653 -15.43 10.43 22.11
CA PRO A 653 -15.63 9.29 23.00
C PRO A 653 -15.19 8.01 22.29
N PHE A 654 -13.88 7.77 22.18
CA PHE A 654 -13.35 6.51 21.65
C PHE A 654 -12.90 5.60 22.80
N GLY A 655 -12.76 4.31 22.58
CA GLY A 655 -12.21 3.42 23.61
C GLY A 655 -11.61 2.18 22.98
N PHE A 656 -10.52 1.68 23.56
CA PHE A 656 -10.08 0.32 23.27
C PHE A 656 -10.85 -0.65 24.15
N LEU A 657 -11.22 -1.79 23.60
CA LEU A 657 -11.74 -2.92 24.34
C LEU A 657 -10.68 -3.34 25.36
N GLU A 658 -11.06 -3.23 26.62
CA GLU A 658 -10.34 -3.86 27.70
C GLU A 658 -10.92 -5.27 27.84
N ARG A 659 -12.04 -5.40 28.53
CA ARG A 659 -12.81 -6.65 28.52
C ARG A 659 -13.69 -6.71 27.29
N PHE A 660 -13.72 -7.88 26.66
CA PHE A 660 -14.53 -8.11 25.48
C PHE A 660 -16.01 -7.96 25.82
N ASP A 661 -16.65 -7.01 25.16
CA ASP A 661 -18.08 -6.81 25.16
C ASP A 661 -18.46 -6.30 23.75
N PRO A 662 -19.22 -7.06 22.94
CA PRO A 662 -19.63 -6.60 21.62
C PRO A 662 -20.53 -5.35 21.67
N MET A 663 -21.15 -5.09 22.82
CA MET A 663 -21.97 -3.91 23.08
C MET A 663 -21.19 -2.77 23.74
N HIS A 664 -19.86 -2.91 23.89
CA HIS A 664 -19.02 -1.83 24.41
C HIS A 664 -19.23 -0.54 23.60
N CYS A 665 -19.69 0.50 24.27
CA CYS A 665 -19.86 1.84 23.74
C CYS A 665 -19.24 2.82 24.73
N PRO A 666 -18.16 3.54 24.36
CA PRO A 666 -17.52 4.52 25.23
C PRO A 666 -18.37 5.79 25.42
N TRP A 667 -19.34 6.06 24.54
CA TRP A 667 -20.22 7.23 24.63
C TRP A 667 -21.40 6.95 25.56
N VAL A 668 -21.54 7.74 26.62
CA VAL A 668 -22.68 7.63 27.55
C VAL A 668 -23.91 8.36 27.04
N GLY A 669 -25.08 7.70 27.12
CA GLY A 669 -26.36 8.30 26.76
C GLY A 669 -26.62 8.39 25.24
N GLY A 670 -25.71 7.85 24.42
CA GLY A 670 -25.81 7.82 22.96
C GLY A 670 -24.85 6.79 22.35
N GLY A 671 -24.85 6.68 21.02
CA GLY A 671 -23.87 5.87 20.29
C GLY A 671 -24.03 4.36 20.38
N ALA A 672 -25.16 3.85 20.87
CA ALA A 672 -25.43 2.41 20.93
C ALA A 672 -25.43 1.74 19.54
N GLU A 673 -25.67 2.51 18.49
CA GLU A 673 -25.55 2.12 17.08
C GLU A 673 -24.08 1.98 16.64
N TYR A 674 -23.14 2.55 17.39
CA TYR A 674 -21.70 2.59 17.17
C TYR A 674 -20.91 1.73 18.16
N SER A 675 -21.58 0.84 18.90
CA SER A 675 -20.90 -0.11 19.78
C SER A 675 -19.90 -0.96 18.99
N PHE A 676 -18.90 -1.51 19.68
CA PHE A 676 -17.78 -2.23 19.07
C PHE A 676 -18.22 -3.22 17.97
N GLY A 677 -19.16 -4.12 18.28
CA GLY A 677 -19.67 -5.12 17.34
C GLY A 677 -20.60 -4.58 16.24
N ARG A 678 -21.04 -3.32 16.34
CA ARG A 678 -21.93 -2.65 15.36
C ARG A 678 -21.19 -1.70 14.42
N GLN A 679 -19.90 -1.44 14.62
CA GLN A 679 -19.10 -0.59 13.72
C GLN A 679 -19.19 -1.04 12.24
N PRO A 680 -19.21 -2.34 11.91
CA PRO A 680 -19.52 -2.81 10.56
C PRO A 680 -20.83 -2.28 9.96
N GLN A 681 -21.90 -2.42 10.74
CA GLN A 681 -23.22 -1.96 10.33
C GLN A 681 -23.26 -0.43 10.20
N ALA A 682 -22.62 0.29 11.11
CA ALA A 682 -22.51 1.74 11.04
C ALA A 682 -21.75 2.20 9.78
N ALA A 683 -20.65 1.53 9.44
CA ALA A 683 -19.90 1.77 8.21
C ALA A 683 -20.77 1.57 6.97
N ALA A 684 -21.52 0.46 6.91
CA ALA A 684 -22.43 0.18 5.80
C ALA A 684 -23.54 1.24 5.66
N ILE A 685 -24.07 1.73 6.77
CA ILE A 685 -25.06 2.83 6.78
C ILE A 685 -24.43 4.12 6.23
N ASN A 686 -23.24 4.50 6.70
CA ASN A 686 -22.56 5.72 6.23
C ASN A 686 -22.16 5.64 4.75
N LEU A 687 -21.72 4.46 4.29
CA LEU A 687 -21.45 4.21 2.87
C LEU A 687 -22.72 4.30 2.03
N SER A 688 -23.86 3.85 2.56
CA SER A 688 -25.17 3.99 1.90
C SER A 688 -25.55 5.46 1.73
N ILE A 689 -25.36 6.29 2.76
CA ILE A 689 -25.56 7.76 2.66
C ILE A 689 -24.63 8.36 1.59
N LEU A 690 -23.33 8.08 1.65
CA LEU A 690 -22.37 8.62 0.69
C LEU A 690 -22.77 8.26 -0.75
N SER A 691 -23.16 7.00 -0.96
CA SER A 691 -23.50 6.52 -2.29
C SER A 691 -24.77 7.10 -2.88
N GLU A 692 -25.72 7.61 -2.08
CA GLU A 692 -26.85 8.39 -2.62
C GLU A 692 -26.36 9.70 -3.22
N ALA A 693 -25.54 10.45 -2.46
CA ALA A 693 -24.88 11.65 -2.95
C ALA A 693 -23.98 11.37 -4.17
N TRP A 694 -23.25 10.25 -4.13
CA TRP A 694 -22.36 9.84 -5.21
C TRP A 694 -23.11 9.42 -6.47
N ALA A 695 -24.25 8.77 -6.34
CA ALA A 695 -25.06 8.35 -7.48
C ALA A 695 -25.65 9.55 -8.21
N ASP A 696 -26.08 10.60 -7.50
CA ASP A 696 -26.52 11.84 -8.15
C ASP A 696 -25.39 12.55 -8.89
N LEU A 697 -24.20 12.60 -8.29
CA LEU A 697 -23.00 13.10 -8.96
C LEU A 697 -22.69 12.29 -10.22
N LEU A 698 -22.70 10.96 -10.12
CA LEU A 698 -22.49 10.07 -11.25
C LEU A 698 -23.54 10.26 -12.34
N ARG A 699 -24.83 10.41 -11.99
CA ARG A 699 -25.91 10.64 -12.96
C ARG A 699 -25.76 11.97 -13.71
N ALA A 700 -25.39 13.03 -13.00
CA ALA A 700 -25.15 14.34 -13.60
C ALA A 700 -24.03 14.27 -14.65
N VAL A 701 -22.94 13.56 -14.33
CA VAL A 701 -21.79 13.40 -15.22
C VAL A 701 -22.02 12.37 -16.33
N ALA A 702 -22.69 11.25 -16.03
CA ALA A 702 -22.97 10.17 -16.97
C ALA A 702 -23.83 10.66 -18.15
N THR A 703 -24.78 11.56 -17.88
CA THR A 703 -25.61 12.17 -18.94
C THR A 703 -24.78 13.01 -19.90
N GLU A 704 -23.74 13.70 -19.40
CA GLU A 704 -22.81 14.49 -20.22
C GLU A 704 -21.82 13.61 -21.00
N GLU A 705 -21.47 12.44 -20.47
CA GLU A 705 -20.44 11.53 -21.03
C GLU A 705 -21.00 10.28 -21.74
N GLY A 706 -22.33 10.15 -21.87
CA GLY A 706 -22.99 9.07 -22.62
C GLY A 706 -23.14 7.74 -21.87
N LEU A 707 -22.94 7.70 -20.55
CA LEU A 707 -23.28 6.54 -19.71
C LEU A 707 -24.76 6.56 -19.36
N THR A 708 -25.41 5.40 -19.42
CA THR A 708 -26.82 5.30 -19.04
C THR A 708 -26.98 5.32 -17.52
N ARG A 709 -28.15 5.77 -17.05
CA ARG A 709 -28.49 5.79 -15.62
C ARG A 709 -28.37 4.42 -14.95
N ALA A 710 -28.70 3.35 -15.68
CA ALA A 710 -28.61 1.98 -15.19
C ALA A 710 -27.15 1.55 -14.92
N GLU A 711 -26.21 1.92 -15.80
CA GLU A 711 -24.79 1.60 -15.64
C GLU A 711 -24.16 2.33 -14.45
N ALA A 712 -24.58 3.57 -14.19
CA ALA A 712 -24.16 4.32 -13.01
C ALA A 712 -24.67 3.68 -11.71
N ASP A 713 -25.95 3.30 -11.67
CA ASP A 713 -26.56 2.67 -10.50
C ASP A 713 -25.97 1.27 -10.23
N GLU A 714 -25.71 0.46 -11.27
CA GLU A 714 -25.07 -0.86 -11.16
C GLU A 714 -23.64 -0.77 -10.61
N ALA A 715 -22.84 0.18 -11.09
CA ALA A 715 -21.48 0.38 -10.64
C ALA A 715 -21.39 0.74 -9.14
N VAL A 716 -22.34 1.53 -8.64
CA VAL A 716 -22.47 1.84 -7.21
C VAL A 716 -22.83 0.58 -6.41
N GLN A 717 -23.75 -0.25 -6.90
CA GLN A 717 -24.16 -1.48 -6.20
C GLN A 717 -23.03 -2.52 -6.10
N GLN A 718 -22.33 -2.80 -7.21
CA GLN A 718 -21.19 -3.73 -7.21
C GLN A 718 -20.07 -3.28 -6.26
N THR A 719 -19.86 -1.97 -6.17
CA THR A 719 -18.90 -1.36 -5.25
C THR A 719 -19.29 -1.57 -3.78
N ARG A 720 -20.56 -1.35 -3.43
CA ARG A 720 -21.07 -1.57 -2.07
C ARG A 720 -20.90 -3.03 -1.64
N GLU A 721 -21.20 -3.98 -2.53
CA GLU A 721 -21.08 -5.41 -2.21
C GLU A 721 -19.61 -5.85 -2.06
N GLY A 722 -18.72 -5.37 -2.92
CA GLY A 722 -17.27 -5.66 -2.82
C GLY A 722 -16.66 -5.18 -1.51
N ALA A 723 -17.06 -4.00 -1.02
CA ALA A 723 -16.59 -3.48 0.27
C ALA A 723 -17.12 -4.26 1.47
N ARG A 724 -18.39 -4.71 1.41
CA ARG A 724 -18.98 -5.59 2.43
C ARG A 724 -18.27 -6.94 2.51
N LEU A 725 -17.74 -7.43 1.40
CA LEU A 725 -16.93 -8.65 1.35
C LEU A 725 -15.51 -8.43 1.91
N ALA A 726 -14.89 -7.28 1.59
CA ALA A 726 -13.56 -6.91 2.10
C ALA A 726 -13.53 -6.78 3.63
N GLU A 727 -14.61 -6.24 4.22
CA GLU A 727 -14.82 -6.13 5.66
C GLU A 727 -14.72 -7.48 6.39
N LYS A 728 -15.27 -8.54 5.78
CA LYS A 728 -15.29 -9.90 6.38
C LYS A 728 -13.91 -10.58 6.42
N SER A 729 -12.91 -10.04 5.70
CA SER A 729 -11.67 -10.77 5.34
C SER A 729 -10.40 -10.24 6.02
N SER A 730 -10.53 -9.57 7.16
CA SER A 730 -9.77 -8.34 7.38
C SER A 730 -8.70 -8.37 8.49
N GLY A 731 -7.91 -9.45 8.52
CA GLY A 731 -6.79 -9.63 9.46
C GLY A 731 -7.05 -10.66 10.56
N ALA A 732 -8.25 -11.22 10.60
CA ALA A 732 -8.63 -12.36 11.42
C ALA A 732 -7.69 -13.60 11.28
N PRO A 733 -7.22 -13.99 10.07
CA PRO A 733 -6.27 -15.10 9.94
C PRO A 733 -4.98 -14.84 10.73
N ARG A 734 -4.41 -13.63 10.58
CA ARG A 734 -3.15 -13.25 11.23
C ARG A 734 -3.26 -13.16 12.75
N LYS A 735 -4.40 -12.73 13.30
CA LYS A 735 -4.63 -12.73 14.75
C LYS A 735 -4.68 -14.14 15.35
N LEU A 736 -5.17 -15.12 14.59
CA LEU A 736 -5.23 -16.54 14.96
C LEU A 736 -3.96 -17.31 14.55
N GLY A 737 -3.07 -16.70 13.76
CA GLY A 737 -1.88 -17.38 13.23
C GLY A 737 -2.19 -18.41 12.13
N LEU A 738 -3.29 -18.23 11.41
CA LEU A 738 -3.71 -19.08 10.28
C LEU A 738 -3.25 -18.47 8.95
N VAL A 739 -2.79 -19.32 8.04
CA VAL A 739 -2.33 -18.93 6.69
C VAL A 739 -3.50 -18.79 5.72
N SER A 740 -4.42 -19.76 5.72
CA SER A 740 -5.61 -19.71 4.85
C SER A 740 -6.88 -19.36 5.62
N TRP A 741 -7.83 -18.77 4.90
CA TRP A 741 -9.12 -18.32 5.42
C TRP A 741 -10.25 -19.03 4.70
N ASP A 742 -10.53 -20.25 5.15
CA ASP A 742 -11.63 -21.10 4.68
C ASP A 742 -12.85 -21.01 5.64
N ASP A 743 -13.92 -21.73 5.31
CA ASP A 743 -15.15 -21.75 6.11
C ASP A 743 -14.90 -22.25 7.55
N ASP A 744 -14.00 -23.23 7.72
CA ASP A 744 -13.62 -23.75 9.04
C ASP A 744 -12.91 -22.69 9.89
N ALA A 745 -11.98 -21.92 9.29
CA ALA A 745 -11.31 -20.80 9.96
C ALA A 745 -12.30 -19.68 10.34
N ALA A 746 -13.27 -19.39 9.46
CA ALA A 746 -14.33 -18.42 9.73
C ALA A 746 -15.25 -18.87 10.87
N GLU A 747 -15.56 -20.16 10.96
CA GLU A 747 -16.33 -20.73 12.08
C GLU A 747 -15.56 -20.68 13.40
N LEU A 748 -14.25 -21.00 13.39
CA LEU A 748 -13.36 -20.87 14.56
C LEU A 748 -13.33 -19.43 15.09
N TRP A 749 -13.24 -18.45 14.19
CA TRP A 749 -13.28 -17.04 14.53
C TRP A 749 -14.62 -16.63 15.12
N THR A 750 -15.72 -17.03 14.51
CA THR A 750 -17.08 -16.68 14.96
C THR A 750 -17.39 -17.31 16.32
N SER A 751 -17.08 -18.59 16.50
CA SER A 751 -17.29 -19.31 17.77
C SER A 751 -16.42 -18.76 18.90
N LEU A 752 -15.20 -18.30 18.63
CA LEU A 752 -14.34 -17.63 19.62
C LEU A 752 -15.04 -16.41 20.23
N PHE A 753 -15.62 -15.53 19.40
CA PHE A 753 -16.34 -14.35 19.90
C PHE A 753 -17.60 -14.72 20.68
N GLY A 754 -18.31 -15.78 20.26
CA GLY A 754 -19.42 -16.35 21.01
C GLY A 754 -18.98 -16.79 22.41
N LEU A 755 -17.85 -17.50 22.51
CA LEU A 755 -17.27 -17.92 23.79
C LEU A 755 -16.83 -16.75 24.65
N MET A 756 -16.16 -15.75 24.07
CA MET A 756 -15.74 -14.56 24.79
C MET A 756 -16.94 -13.75 25.32
N ALA A 757 -18.05 -13.72 24.59
CA ALA A 757 -19.29 -13.03 25.00
C ALA A 757 -20.06 -13.73 26.13
N THR A 758 -19.79 -15.01 26.43
CA THR A 758 -20.47 -15.73 27.53
C THR A 758 -20.18 -15.15 28.92
N ARG A 759 -19.16 -14.28 29.03
CA ARG A 759 -18.76 -13.61 30.27
C ARG A 759 -18.65 -12.11 30.04
N SER A 760 -19.26 -11.34 30.93
CA SER A 760 -19.17 -9.87 30.95
C SER A 760 -18.75 -9.36 32.32
N GLY A 761 -18.46 -8.06 32.43
CA GLY A 761 -18.17 -7.41 33.71
C GLY A 761 -16.85 -7.92 34.34
N PRO A 762 -16.76 -8.06 35.68
CA PRO A 762 -15.52 -8.42 36.38
C PRO A 762 -14.92 -9.80 36.03
N GLN A 763 -15.69 -10.65 35.35
CA GLN A 763 -15.26 -11.98 34.87
C GLN A 763 -15.03 -12.04 33.35
N GLY A 764 -15.22 -10.92 32.62
CA GLY A 764 -15.02 -10.87 31.16
C GLY A 764 -13.54 -11.01 30.77
N ILE A 765 -13.28 -11.56 29.58
CA ILE A 765 -11.92 -11.80 29.08
C ILE A 765 -11.32 -10.52 28.53
N ASP A 766 -10.07 -10.20 28.88
CA ASP A 766 -9.38 -9.05 28.28
C ASP A 766 -9.00 -9.34 26.83
N PHE A 767 -9.49 -8.51 25.90
CA PHE A 767 -9.37 -8.76 24.46
C PHE A 767 -7.91 -8.75 23.98
N THR A 768 -7.15 -7.73 24.36
CA THR A 768 -5.75 -7.58 23.94
C THR A 768 -4.86 -8.65 24.57
N VAL A 769 -5.00 -8.87 25.88
CA VAL A 769 -4.19 -9.87 26.59
C VAL A 769 -4.50 -11.28 26.07
N PHE A 770 -5.75 -11.58 25.72
CA PHE A 770 -6.12 -12.87 25.13
C PHE A 770 -5.38 -13.15 23.84
N PHE A 771 -5.51 -12.27 22.85
CA PHE A 771 -4.87 -12.49 21.55
C PHE A 771 -3.35 -12.48 21.63
N ARG A 772 -2.75 -11.68 22.51
CA ARG A 772 -1.30 -11.71 22.75
C ARG A 772 -0.87 -13.05 23.34
N SER A 773 -1.56 -13.52 24.38
CA SER A 773 -1.24 -14.77 25.06
C SER A 773 -1.45 -16.00 24.18
N LEU A 774 -2.43 -15.98 23.27
CA LEU A 774 -2.68 -17.08 22.33
C LEU A 774 -1.46 -17.35 21.42
N GLY A 775 -0.73 -16.31 21.03
CA GLY A 775 0.49 -16.43 20.23
C GLY A 775 1.66 -17.06 20.99
N ASP A 776 1.63 -17.05 22.32
CA ASP A 776 2.69 -17.60 23.16
C ASP A 776 2.51 -19.08 23.50
N LEU A 777 1.41 -19.71 23.08
CA LEU A 777 1.17 -21.13 23.25
C LEU A 777 1.84 -21.94 22.14
N THR A 778 2.25 -23.20 22.38
CA THR A 778 2.94 -24.07 21.40
C THR A 778 2.29 -25.46 21.31
N ASN A 779 2.48 -26.19 20.19
CA ASN A 779 1.90 -27.53 19.97
C ASN A 779 2.65 -28.68 20.72
N ASP A 780 3.89 -28.48 21.15
CA ASP A 780 4.78 -29.50 21.76
C ASP A 780 4.52 -29.78 23.26
N LEU A 781 3.27 -29.64 23.75
CA LEU A 781 2.95 -29.94 25.14
C LEU A 781 2.72 -31.46 25.31
N PRO A 782 3.32 -32.13 26.32
CA PRO A 782 3.34 -33.58 26.42
C PRO A 782 1.95 -34.24 26.39
N ASP A 783 1.85 -35.32 25.62
CA ASP A 783 0.64 -36.11 25.38
C ASP A 783 -0.17 -36.44 26.66
N GLY A 784 -1.45 -36.06 26.64
CA GLY A 784 -2.51 -36.70 27.43
C GLY A 784 -2.53 -36.44 28.93
N GLY A 785 -3.02 -35.27 29.36
CA GLY A 785 -3.39 -35.09 30.77
C GLY A 785 -4.23 -33.85 31.13
N ASP A 786 -4.55 -32.96 30.20
CA ASP A 786 -5.23 -31.68 30.48
C ASP A 786 -5.53 -30.89 29.18
N GLY A 787 -6.47 -31.32 28.31
CA GLY A 787 -6.70 -30.68 26.99
C GLY A 787 -6.99 -29.16 26.99
N LEU A 788 -7.15 -28.56 28.16
CA LEU A 788 -7.44 -27.15 28.36
C LEU A 788 -7.12 -26.72 29.80
N ALA A 789 -6.20 -27.37 30.52
CA ALA A 789 -5.58 -26.67 31.64
C ALA A 789 -4.59 -25.62 31.12
N ALA A 790 -4.99 -24.82 30.14
CA ALA A 790 -4.97 -23.38 30.34
C ALA A 790 -5.29 -22.48 29.14
N ALA A 791 -6.23 -22.82 28.24
CA ALA A 791 -7.14 -21.71 27.88
C ALA A 791 -7.79 -21.14 29.18
N ARG A 792 -7.82 -21.96 30.24
CA ARG A 792 -7.81 -21.79 31.70
C ARG A 792 -6.46 -21.29 32.25
N ALA A 793 -6.10 -20.06 32.05
CA ALA A 793 -6.79 -19.14 32.93
C ALA A 793 -7.25 -17.90 32.17
N ALA A 794 -7.86 -18.11 31.01
CA ALA A 794 -8.60 -17.12 30.26
C ALA A 794 -7.86 -15.80 30.17
N ALA A 795 -6.57 -15.81 29.78
CA ALA A 795 -5.82 -14.58 29.56
C ALA A 795 -5.94 -13.53 30.68
N ILE A 796 -5.96 -14.01 31.94
CA ILE A 796 -5.83 -13.28 33.21
C ILE A 796 -7.17 -12.76 33.79
N GLY A 797 -8.08 -13.68 34.14
CA GLY A 797 -9.23 -13.37 35.01
C GLY A 797 -10.08 -14.57 35.47
N GLY A 798 -9.71 -15.21 36.60
CA GLY A 798 -10.67 -15.90 37.47
C GLY A 798 -11.22 -17.27 37.04
N ALA A 799 -10.47 -18.08 36.29
CA ALA A 799 -10.95 -19.39 35.80
C ALA A 799 -11.27 -20.42 36.90
N ALA A 800 -10.83 -20.20 38.15
CA ALA A 800 -11.12 -21.10 39.27
C ALA A 800 -12.62 -21.11 39.65
N GLU A 801 -13.38 -20.08 39.24
CA GLU A 801 -14.80 -19.90 39.58
C GLU A 801 -15.74 -20.17 38.39
N TRP A 802 -15.22 -20.68 37.26
CA TRP A 802 -16.05 -20.88 36.07
C TRP A 802 -16.86 -22.18 36.15
N PRO A 803 -18.15 -22.18 35.72
CA PRO A 803 -18.95 -23.38 35.59
C PRO A 803 -18.31 -24.39 34.63
N GLN A 804 -18.50 -25.66 34.92
CA GLN A 804 -17.91 -26.77 34.17
C GLN A 804 -18.26 -26.73 32.68
N GLU A 805 -19.52 -26.44 32.33
CA GLU A 805 -20.00 -26.34 30.94
C GLU A 805 -19.20 -25.31 30.11
N HIS A 806 -18.77 -24.20 30.72
CA HIS A 806 -18.01 -23.17 30.03
C HIS A 806 -16.58 -23.64 29.78
N LEU A 807 -15.99 -24.34 30.75
CA LEU A 807 -14.66 -24.94 30.61
C LEU A 807 -14.66 -26.04 29.53
N GLU A 808 -15.75 -26.77 29.36
CA GLU A 808 -15.92 -27.76 28.30
C GLU A 808 -16.05 -27.10 26.91
N ALA A 809 -16.82 -26.03 26.77
CA ALA A 809 -16.92 -25.31 25.50
C ALA A 809 -15.58 -24.72 25.03
N TRP A 810 -14.77 -24.18 25.94
CA TRP A 810 -13.40 -23.75 25.63
C TRP A 810 -12.47 -24.93 25.27
N ARG A 811 -12.67 -26.11 25.87
CA ARG A 811 -11.92 -27.36 25.58
C ARG A 811 -12.07 -27.72 24.12
N GLU A 812 -13.31 -27.75 23.68
CA GLU A 812 -13.69 -28.10 22.33
C GLU A 812 -13.13 -27.10 21.31
N TRP A 813 -13.29 -25.80 21.57
CA TRP A 813 -12.76 -24.77 20.67
C TRP A 813 -11.25 -24.84 20.53
N ALA A 814 -10.51 -24.99 21.64
CA ALA A 814 -9.05 -25.08 21.61
C ALA A 814 -8.58 -26.32 20.83
N ALA A 815 -9.23 -27.47 21.03
CA ALA A 815 -8.92 -28.69 20.28
C ALA A 815 -9.11 -28.49 18.77
N ARG A 816 -10.21 -27.84 18.35
CA ARG A 816 -10.45 -27.51 16.93
C ARG A 816 -9.40 -26.54 16.38
N TYR A 817 -9.08 -25.48 17.13
CA TYR A 817 -8.07 -24.49 16.74
C TYR A 817 -6.69 -25.16 16.51
N TRP A 818 -6.23 -25.97 17.45
CA TRP A 818 -4.93 -26.65 17.31
C TRP A 818 -4.92 -27.72 16.24
N GLY A 819 -6.04 -28.43 16.02
CA GLY A 819 -6.19 -29.32 14.88
C GLY A 819 -6.00 -28.56 13.55
N ARG A 820 -6.56 -27.36 13.45
CA ARG A 820 -6.44 -26.51 12.26
C ARG A 820 -5.04 -25.92 12.06
N VAL A 821 -4.38 -25.50 13.15
CA VAL A 821 -2.98 -25.04 13.12
C VAL A 821 -2.04 -26.18 12.70
N GLY A 822 -2.24 -27.38 13.26
CA GLY A 822 -1.46 -28.57 12.92
C GLY A 822 -1.57 -28.98 11.46
N ALA A 823 -2.74 -28.79 10.85
CA ALA A 823 -2.99 -29.11 9.43
C ALA A 823 -2.18 -28.24 8.44
N GLU A 824 -1.70 -27.05 8.82
CA GLU A 824 -0.89 -26.19 7.95
C GLU A 824 0.58 -26.61 7.86
N ALA A 825 1.01 -27.58 8.69
CA ALA A 825 2.37 -28.14 8.71
C ALA A 825 3.50 -27.08 8.78
N ARG A 826 3.26 -25.96 9.47
CA ARG A 826 4.19 -24.83 9.58
C ARG A 826 4.93 -24.77 10.92
N PRO A 827 6.17 -24.23 10.97
CA PRO A 827 6.90 -24.08 12.23
C PRO A 827 6.21 -23.10 13.19
N ASP A 828 6.09 -23.49 14.46
CA ASP A 828 5.40 -22.68 15.47
C ASP A 828 6.07 -21.32 15.73
N GLY A 829 7.40 -21.24 15.56
CA GLY A 829 8.15 -19.99 15.65
C GLY A 829 7.79 -18.95 14.57
N GLU A 830 7.31 -19.38 13.40
CA GLU A 830 6.77 -18.46 12.38
C GLU A 830 5.38 -17.98 12.77
N ARG A 831 4.50 -18.89 13.19
CA ARG A 831 3.15 -18.56 13.68
C ARG A 831 3.21 -17.54 14.82
N ARG A 832 4.05 -17.77 15.84
CA ARG A 832 4.23 -16.83 16.96
C ARG A 832 4.67 -15.45 16.48
N ARG A 833 5.63 -15.36 15.55
CA ARG A 833 6.12 -14.07 15.03
C ARG A 833 5.02 -13.30 14.29
N GLU A 834 4.23 -13.97 13.46
CA GLU A 834 3.10 -13.36 12.76
C GLU A 834 2.01 -12.88 13.73
N MET A 835 1.64 -13.72 14.70
CA MET A 835 0.68 -13.35 15.72
C MET A 835 1.18 -12.20 16.59
N ALA A 836 2.46 -12.16 16.95
CA ALA A 836 3.05 -11.06 17.69
C ALA A 836 3.03 -9.73 16.92
N ALA A 837 3.15 -9.78 15.58
CA ALA A 837 3.02 -8.60 14.71
C ALA A 837 1.56 -8.17 14.47
N ALA A 838 0.59 -9.08 14.63
CA ALA A 838 -0.83 -8.79 14.45
C ALA A 838 -1.56 -8.41 15.75
N ASN A 839 -1.08 -8.91 16.90
CA ASN A 839 -1.67 -8.77 18.22
C ASN A 839 -0.80 -7.87 19.11
N PRO A 840 -1.21 -6.61 19.35
CA PRO A 840 -0.42 -5.67 20.13
C PRO A 840 -0.30 -6.13 21.58
N LYS A 841 0.85 -5.83 22.19
CA LYS A 841 1.06 -6.02 23.63
C LYS A 841 0.53 -4.83 24.43
N TYR A 842 0.67 -3.62 23.87
CA TYR A 842 0.26 -2.38 24.49
C TYR A 842 -0.85 -1.69 23.69
N ILE A 843 -1.91 -1.28 24.39
CA ILE A 843 -2.98 -0.43 23.87
C ILE A 843 -3.17 0.76 24.82
N LEU A 844 -3.71 1.86 24.30
CA LEU A 844 -3.96 3.07 25.08
C LEU A 844 -5.24 2.91 25.91
N ARG A 845 -5.12 2.26 27.06
CA ARG A 845 -6.25 2.03 27.99
C ARG A 845 -6.68 3.33 28.64
N ASN A 846 -7.97 3.45 28.97
CA ASN A 846 -8.53 4.72 29.47
C ASN A 846 -7.93 5.13 30.83
N TRP A 847 -7.56 4.16 31.67
CA TRP A 847 -6.90 4.46 32.95
C TRP A 847 -5.49 5.04 32.76
N MET A 848 -4.79 4.69 31.68
CA MET A 848 -3.47 5.27 31.36
C MET A 848 -3.62 6.74 30.96
N LEU A 849 -4.64 7.03 30.14
CA LEU A 849 -5.01 8.40 29.78
C LEU A 849 -5.38 9.23 31.01
N ALA A 850 -6.11 8.64 31.96
CA ALA A 850 -6.45 9.26 33.24
C ALA A 850 -5.22 9.76 33.99
N GLU A 851 -4.26 8.85 34.23
CA GLU A 851 -3.03 9.15 34.96
C GLU A 851 -2.23 10.25 34.22
N ALA A 852 -2.19 10.17 32.88
CA ALA A 852 -1.51 11.16 32.06
C ALA A 852 -2.17 12.54 32.09
N TYR A 853 -3.51 12.62 32.08
CA TYR A 853 -4.25 13.87 32.20
C TYR A 853 -4.10 14.47 33.60
N GLU A 854 -4.27 13.67 34.65
CA GLU A 854 -4.10 14.13 36.04
C GLU A 854 -2.68 14.70 36.26
N ALA A 855 -1.64 14.07 35.68
CA ALA A 855 -0.28 14.60 35.71
C ALA A 855 -0.15 15.91 34.92
N ALA A 856 -0.68 15.94 33.69
CA ALA A 856 -0.61 17.11 32.81
C ALA A 856 -1.32 18.35 33.39
N GLU A 857 -2.43 18.15 34.12
CA GLU A 857 -3.15 19.19 34.87
C GLU A 857 -2.27 19.88 35.92
N ARG A 858 -1.33 19.14 36.51
CA ARG A 858 -0.36 19.67 37.48
C ARG A 858 0.91 20.22 36.82
N GLY A 859 0.94 20.31 35.50
CA GLY A 859 2.09 20.78 34.74
C GLY A 859 3.10 19.68 34.36
N ASP A 860 2.85 18.43 34.71
CA ASP A 860 3.77 17.31 34.47
C ASP A 860 3.38 16.53 33.20
N SER A 861 4.21 16.63 32.17
CA SER A 861 3.99 15.95 30.88
C SER A 861 4.75 14.62 30.75
N SER A 862 5.42 14.15 31.82
CA SER A 862 6.23 12.92 31.80
C SER A 862 5.41 11.68 31.43
N ALA A 863 4.21 11.52 32.00
CA ALA A 863 3.31 10.40 31.70
C ALA A 863 2.85 10.40 30.23
N VAL A 864 2.59 11.58 29.65
CA VAL A 864 2.26 11.71 28.22
C VAL A 864 3.42 11.26 27.35
N HIS A 865 4.65 11.68 27.67
CA HIS A 865 5.85 11.26 26.94
C HIS A 865 6.12 9.77 27.07
N ALA A 866 5.94 9.19 28.26
CA ALA A 866 6.11 7.77 28.51
C ALA A 866 5.11 6.93 27.69
N LEU A 867 3.83 7.31 27.68
CA LEU A 867 2.81 6.63 26.86
C LEU A 867 3.07 6.82 25.37
N HIS A 868 3.48 8.02 24.94
CA HIS A 868 3.83 8.26 23.54
C HIS A 868 4.99 7.36 23.10
N ALA A 869 6.05 7.25 23.90
CA ALA A 869 7.19 6.38 23.61
C ALA A 869 6.78 4.89 23.57
N LEU A 870 6.00 4.43 24.56
CA LEU A 870 5.48 3.06 24.63
C LEU A 870 4.73 2.68 23.35
N LEU A 871 3.88 3.58 22.87
CA LEU A 871 2.99 3.34 21.75
C LEU A 871 3.66 3.49 20.38
N ARG A 872 4.96 3.83 20.30
CA ARG A 872 5.71 3.78 19.03
C ARG A 872 6.03 2.36 18.58
N SER A 873 6.14 1.44 19.54
CA SER A 873 6.39 0.00 19.30
C SER A 873 5.38 -0.88 20.07
N PRO A 874 4.07 -0.77 19.79
CA PRO A 874 3.03 -1.39 20.63
C PRO A 874 3.01 -2.94 20.57
N TYR A 875 3.71 -3.53 19.60
CA TYR A 875 3.82 -4.97 19.39
C TYR A 875 5.06 -5.61 20.04
N GLU A 876 6.09 -4.78 20.30
CA GLU A 876 7.39 -5.24 20.77
C GLU A 876 7.39 -5.42 22.30
N GLU A 877 8.29 -6.28 22.77
CA GLU A 877 8.61 -6.37 24.19
C GLU A 877 9.40 -5.14 24.63
N GLN A 878 8.99 -4.50 25.71
CA GLN A 878 9.62 -3.27 26.22
C GLN A 878 9.94 -3.41 27.71
N PRO A 879 11.10 -4.00 28.08
CA PRO A 879 11.43 -4.27 29.48
C PRO A 879 11.56 -3.03 30.37
N SER A 880 11.79 -1.86 29.78
CA SER A 880 11.87 -0.58 30.48
C SER A 880 10.52 0.09 30.72
N ALA A 881 9.43 -0.40 30.11
CA ALA A 881 8.09 0.12 30.33
C ALA A 881 7.53 -0.32 31.70
N ASP A 882 6.62 0.48 32.28
CA ASP A 882 5.88 0.05 33.47
C ASP A 882 5.13 -1.25 33.15
N PRO A 883 5.39 -2.36 33.88
CA PRO A 883 4.78 -3.65 33.59
C PRO A 883 3.25 -3.64 33.70
N ARG A 884 2.66 -2.68 34.43
CA ARG A 884 1.20 -2.50 34.51
C ARG A 884 0.57 -2.20 33.15
N TYR A 885 1.30 -1.62 32.20
CA TYR A 885 0.74 -1.25 30.90
C TYR A 885 0.40 -2.46 30.01
N ALA A 886 1.00 -3.62 30.27
CA ALA A 886 0.64 -4.88 29.60
C ALA A 886 -0.48 -5.65 30.32
N GLN A 887 -0.96 -5.17 31.47
CA GLN A 887 -1.93 -5.88 32.31
C GLN A 887 -3.37 -5.42 32.05
N PRO A 888 -4.37 -6.21 32.46
CA PRO A 888 -5.76 -5.77 32.49
C PRO A 888 -5.95 -4.52 33.38
N THR A 889 -7.06 -3.82 33.16
CA THR A 889 -7.40 -2.60 33.88
C THR A 889 -7.40 -2.81 35.40
N PRO A 890 -6.67 -1.98 36.16
CA PRO A 890 -6.61 -2.07 37.62
C PRO A 890 -7.98 -1.89 38.28
N ASP A 891 -8.15 -2.52 39.44
CA ASP A 891 -9.40 -2.54 40.19
C ASP A 891 -9.94 -1.16 40.55
N TRP A 892 -9.06 -0.24 40.95
CA TRP A 892 -9.43 1.13 41.32
C TRP A 892 -10.00 1.93 40.14
N ALA A 893 -9.62 1.60 38.90
CA ALA A 893 -10.06 2.31 37.70
C ALA A 893 -11.42 1.80 37.20
N ARG A 894 -11.87 0.62 37.68
CA ARG A 894 -13.11 -0.01 37.23
C ARG A 894 -14.33 0.82 37.66
N GLY A 895 -15.15 1.21 36.68
CA GLY A 895 -16.39 1.96 36.93
C GLY A 895 -16.20 3.41 37.39
N ARG A 896 -14.96 3.93 37.38
CA ARG A 896 -14.68 5.33 37.73
C ARG A 896 -15.31 6.27 36.67
N PRO A 897 -16.19 7.21 37.06
CA PRO A 897 -16.72 8.25 36.18
C PRO A 897 -15.62 8.98 35.42
N GLY A 898 -15.83 9.25 34.13
CA GLY A 898 -14.84 9.91 33.26
C GLY A 898 -13.72 9.01 32.74
N LEU A 899 -13.56 7.79 33.27
CA LEU A 899 -12.57 6.80 32.78
C LEU A 899 -13.22 5.66 32.00
N ALA A 900 -14.24 5.05 32.60
CA ALA A 900 -14.98 3.96 31.94
C ALA A 900 -16.04 4.47 30.94
N PHE A 901 -16.33 5.77 30.99
CA PHE A 901 -17.53 6.37 30.42
C PHE A 901 -17.18 7.80 29.99
N MET A 902 -17.17 8.07 28.68
CA MET A 902 -16.79 9.36 28.12
C MET A 902 -18.00 10.15 27.59
N SER A 903 -17.88 11.48 27.67
CA SER A 903 -18.84 12.48 27.21
C SER A 903 -19.08 12.49 25.71
#